data_AF-A0A3D2V3D9-F1
#
_entry.id   AF-A0A3D2V3D9-F1
#
_cell.length_a   1.000
_cell.length_b   1.000
_cell.length_c   1.000
_cell.angle_alpha   90.00
_cell.angle_beta   90.00
_cell.angle_gamma   90.00
#
_symmetry.space_group_name_H-M   'P 1'
#
loop_
_entity.id
_entity.type
_entity.pdbx_description
1 polymer ?
#
loop_
_entity_poly.entity_id
_entity_poly.type
_entity_poly.pdbx_seq_one_letter_code
_entity_poly.pdbx_strand_id
1 'polypeptide(L)'
;MYLYASLALSEWACGNTLLSHFDEPASVGIDEAALADAVSIIRDSVDGNEIPGAVILVARRGKVVLHQAFGYRDIDEQVRLQKDSLFRMASNSKALTAAGVLVLVDDGLIDLDEPIGTYLPAFANESWQPVTIRHLLTHTSGSPIDRLFITPLLPRDADKYPNRLIAEVNRFANTPLKESPGNKYSYNNAGYNILAAMIEKITGSYKQHLRQRIYEPIGMLESCNHESDADNARMSTVFVRQEDGSWKAGWKPHDPPNWPFPRGSGGMVSSALDYTKFCQMLLGGGVYNGKRVLSKSSVREMTGVQVERIPAAKNYGLGWKVSEKNGVFSHTGSDGTYVFVDPVRELIGMVLTQTNGTTRPRENFRVLVQRACKSGIDRSGEIRNINEGRFDGFYKDIFMDGGKYLTSRKTLHAANSLTLSYEYYAGTDQSKQNELLIGSDYDTNGVLLYPDGQPRFKMLYVNGGGATRHGESLTANGLDRIREFYFNGGSYCGSCAGSFFSGRNVDSRTEPRESYLNIFPYNTFNTGMKNVRVAHVLPKGSPLLSYRQFGANNRVDDIYHNNGNWLPTETISSSMKNVEILATYDKPGHKVDGGAAIWAYKQETGVGRIVNIGCHPEGSESGDKLLLTESSFLYALDGVGTPMIKSHLELNQVRQMDQFSQDNQPQFARIGGFQYHHFTFTVPPSSFGDNQRVTIELKSNESTDLHLYLARESMAFRKNATHMATGRQDTKQITRKLTPGLWHASVFCAKSVDAIEDSVAGFYRTIGDRSMLQGLSYSIEVRQGRGK
;
A
#
# COMPACT_ATOMS: atom_id res chain seq x y z
N MET A 1 -28.23 2.98 -20.23
CA MET A 1 -27.62 2.00 -21.14
C MET A 1 -26.16 2.39 -21.34
N TYR A 2 -25.27 1.92 -20.47
CA TYR A 2 -23.82 2.05 -20.60
C TYR A 2 -23.20 0.71 -20.17
N LEU A 3 -22.38 0.13 -21.05
CA LEU A 3 -21.78 -1.20 -20.94
C LEU A 3 -20.85 -1.29 -19.71
N TYR A 4 -21.25 -2.08 -18.71
CA TYR A 4 -20.29 -2.74 -17.83
C TYR A 4 -19.97 -4.09 -18.46
N ALA A 5 -18.71 -4.28 -18.84
CA ALA A 5 -18.22 -5.57 -19.29
C ALA A 5 -18.41 -6.59 -18.15
N SER A 6 -19.35 -7.50 -18.34
CA SER A 6 -19.47 -8.72 -17.54
C SER A 6 -18.15 -9.48 -17.67
N LEU A 7 -17.32 -9.46 -16.63
CA LEU A 7 -16.22 -10.40 -16.52
C LEU A 7 -16.84 -11.78 -16.34
N ALA A 8 -16.95 -12.52 -17.45
CA ALA A 8 -17.28 -13.93 -17.44
C ALA A 8 -16.24 -14.64 -16.56
N LEU A 9 -16.68 -15.19 -15.42
CA LEU A 9 -15.95 -16.22 -14.70
C LEU A 9 -15.58 -17.30 -15.72
N SER A 10 -14.31 -17.37 -16.10
CA SER A 10 -13.85 -18.16 -17.23
C SER A 10 -14.27 -19.62 -17.06
N GLU A 11 -14.92 -20.14 -18.10
CA GLU A 11 -15.34 -21.53 -18.21
C GLU A 11 -14.12 -22.47 -18.19
N TRP A 12 -14.13 -23.40 -17.22
CA TRP A 12 -13.25 -24.57 -17.06
C TRP A 12 -11.79 -24.37 -16.62
N ALA A 13 -11.58 -24.52 -15.30
CA ALA A 13 -10.55 -25.35 -14.67
C ALA A 13 -10.70 -25.42 -13.13
N CYS A 14 -11.31 -24.43 -12.45
CA CYS A 14 -11.29 -24.37 -10.97
C CYS A 14 -12.28 -25.30 -10.24
N GLY A 15 -13.36 -25.80 -10.87
CA GLY A 15 -14.40 -26.58 -10.17
C GLY A 15 -14.01 -28.03 -9.82
N ASN A 16 -13.03 -28.59 -10.53
CA ASN A 16 -12.49 -29.93 -10.27
C ASN A 16 -11.14 -29.90 -9.54
N THR A 17 -10.65 -28.73 -9.15
CA THR A 17 -9.33 -28.61 -8.53
C THR A 17 -9.39 -29.00 -7.06
N LEU A 18 -8.89 -30.19 -6.75
CA LEU A 18 -8.43 -30.51 -5.40
C LEU A 18 -7.21 -29.63 -5.10
N LEU A 19 -7.13 -29.05 -3.91
CA LEU A 19 -5.94 -28.30 -3.52
C LEU A 19 -4.74 -29.26 -3.47
N SER A 20 -3.84 -29.17 -4.45
CA SER A 20 -2.54 -29.85 -4.35
C SER A 20 -1.69 -29.11 -3.32
N HIS A 21 -1.03 -29.88 -2.46
CA HIS A 21 -0.21 -29.32 -1.40
C HIS A 21 1.25 -29.23 -1.86
N PHE A 22 1.91 -28.11 -1.52
CA PHE A 22 3.37 -27.94 -1.58
C PHE A 22 3.98 -27.90 -2.99
N ASP A 23 3.32 -27.20 -3.92
CA ASP A 23 3.92 -26.84 -5.21
C ASP A 23 4.87 -25.63 -5.09
N GLU A 24 5.87 -25.55 -5.96
CA GLU A 24 6.79 -24.40 -6.02
C GLU A 24 6.02 -23.11 -6.41
N PRO A 25 6.24 -21.96 -5.74
CA PRO A 25 5.57 -20.70 -6.07
C PRO A 25 5.72 -20.30 -7.55
N ALA A 26 6.88 -20.57 -8.14
CA ALA A 26 7.14 -20.32 -9.55
C ALA A 26 6.16 -21.06 -10.48
N SER A 27 5.72 -22.28 -10.11
CA SER A 27 4.81 -23.11 -10.93
C SER A 27 3.43 -22.49 -11.15
N VAL A 28 3.01 -21.58 -10.25
CA VAL A 28 1.76 -20.83 -10.36
C VAL A 28 2.00 -19.37 -10.69
N GLY A 29 3.20 -18.97 -11.09
CA GLY A 29 3.57 -17.61 -11.48
C GLY A 29 3.70 -16.63 -10.31
N ILE A 30 4.05 -17.13 -9.12
CA ILE A 30 4.43 -16.30 -7.98
C ILE A 30 5.96 -16.21 -7.95
N ASP A 31 6.48 -14.99 -7.78
CA ASP A 31 7.91 -14.76 -7.55
C ASP A 31 8.31 -15.21 -6.14
N GLU A 32 9.28 -16.12 -6.06
CA GLU A 32 9.69 -16.75 -4.81
C GLU A 32 10.35 -15.77 -3.84
N ALA A 33 11.17 -14.85 -4.35
CA ALA A 33 11.84 -13.85 -3.51
C ALA A 33 10.81 -12.89 -2.92
N ALA A 34 9.90 -12.36 -3.74
CA ALA A 34 8.84 -11.47 -3.26
C ALA A 34 7.83 -12.18 -2.33
N LEU A 35 7.60 -13.49 -2.50
CA LEU A 35 6.81 -14.28 -1.55
C LEU A 35 7.57 -14.48 -0.22
N ALA A 36 8.88 -14.69 -0.27
CA ALA A 36 9.71 -14.78 0.92
C ALA A 36 9.69 -13.47 1.73
N ASP A 37 9.64 -12.32 1.06
CA ASP A 37 9.46 -11.01 1.70
C ASP A 37 8.12 -10.89 2.44
N ALA A 38 7.04 -11.42 1.86
CA ALA A 38 5.75 -11.50 2.56
C ALA A 38 5.84 -12.35 3.83
N VAL A 39 6.56 -13.46 3.77
CA VAL A 39 6.82 -14.32 4.94
C VAL A 39 7.66 -13.58 5.99
N SER A 40 8.68 -12.84 5.56
CA SER A 40 9.59 -12.12 6.46
C SER A 40 8.88 -11.06 7.28
N ILE A 41 7.94 -10.28 6.72
CA ILE A 41 7.13 -9.35 7.54
C ILE A 41 6.46 -10.04 8.73
N ILE A 42 5.88 -11.21 8.48
CA ILE A 42 5.14 -11.94 9.52
C ILE A 42 6.12 -12.49 10.56
N ARG A 43 7.25 -13.03 10.10
CA ARG A 43 8.32 -13.51 10.98
C ARG A 43 8.88 -12.38 11.83
N ASP A 44 9.23 -11.25 11.23
CA ASP A 44 9.76 -10.07 11.93
C ASP A 44 8.77 -9.52 12.96
N SER A 45 7.47 -9.50 12.66
CA SER A 45 6.45 -9.12 13.63
C SER A 45 6.34 -10.11 14.79
N VAL A 46 6.61 -11.40 14.58
CA VAL A 46 6.69 -12.40 15.66
C VAL A 46 7.96 -12.23 16.49
N ASP A 47 9.12 -12.13 15.83
CA ASP A 47 10.42 -12.01 16.47
C ASP A 47 10.56 -10.68 17.23
N GLY A 48 9.95 -9.61 16.71
CA GLY A 48 9.85 -8.29 17.35
C GLY A 48 8.75 -8.18 18.43
N ASN A 49 8.07 -9.28 18.77
CA ASN A 49 6.99 -9.32 19.76
C ASN A 49 5.81 -8.35 19.42
N GLU A 50 5.63 -8.00 18.16
CA GLU A 50 4.48 -7.25 17.67
C GLU A 50 3.22 -8.11 17.63
N ILE A 51 3.38 -9.41 17.44
CA ILE A 51 2.37 -10.47 17.59
C ILE A 51 3.03 -11.72 18.22
N PRO A 52 2.29 -12.55 18.96
CA PRO A 52 2.86 -13.72 19.64
C PRO A 52 3.06 -14.93 18.71
N GLY A 53 2.38 -14.93 17.57
CA GLY A 53 2.44 -16.00 16.58
C GLY A 53 1.49 -15.76 15.41
N ALA A 54 1.66 -16.54 14.35
CA ALA A 54 0.81 -16.49 13.17
C ALA A 54 0.83 -17.82 12.40
N VAL A 55 -0.30 -18.19 11.82
CA VAL A 55 -0.37 -19.13 10.70
C VAL A 55 -0.69 -18.36 9.43
N ILE A 56 0.12 -18.56 8.40
CA ILE A 56 -0.07 -17.95 7.08
C ILE A 56 -0.24 -19.00 6.00
N LEU A 57 -1.10 -18.70 5.04
CA LEU A 57 -1.37 -19.56 3.89
C LEU A 57 -1.53 -18.73 2.63
N VAL A 58 -0.91 -19.18 1.53
CA VAL A 58 -1.14 -18.66 0.17
C VAL A 58 -1.46 -19.82 -0.74
N ALA A 59 -2.58 -19.73 -1.44
CA ALA A 59 -2.94 -20.63 -2.51
C ALA A 59 -3.21 -19.84 -3.79
N ARG A 60 -2.74 -20.32 -4.93
CA ARG A 60 -3.01 -19.69 -6.23
C ARG A 60 -3.27 -20.76 -7.27
N ARG A 61 -4.26 -20.53 -8.15
CA ARG A 61 -4.64 -21.48 -9.22
C ARG A 61 -4.90 -22.89 -8.69
N GLY A 62 -5.53 -22.95 -7.51
CA GLY A 62 -5.86 -24.20 -6.82
C GLY A 62 -4.67 -24.99 -6.25
N LYS A 63 -3.50 -24.37 -6.09
CA LYS A 63 -2.32 -24.99 -5.45
C LYS A 63 -1.92 -24.21 -4.20
N VAL A 64 -1.65 -24.91 -3.10
CA VAL A 64 -1.10 -24.28 -1.88
C VAL A 64 0.42 -24.17 -2.03
N VAL A 65 0.92 -22.93 -2.12
CA VAL A 65 2.35 -22.64 -2.33
C VAL A 65 3.05 -22.08 -1.09
N LEU A 66 2.27 -21.69 -0.08
CA LEU A 66 2.78 -21.29 1.23
C LEU A 66 1.82 -21.79 2.30
N HIS A 67 2.35 -22.46 3.31
CA HIS A 67 1.63 -22.76 4.55
C HIS A 67 2.67 -22.88 5.67
N GLN A 68 2.76 -21.85 6.51
CA GLN A 68 3.78 -21.75 7.57
C GLN A 68 3.14 -21.30 8.88
N ALA A 69 3.78 -21.67 9.99
CA ALA A 69 3.38 -21.32 11.34
C ALA A 69 4.59 -20.74 12.10
N PHE A 70 4.35 -19.68 12.87
CA PHE A 70 5.36 -18.95 13.63
C PHE A 70 4.87 -18.71 15.06
N GLY A 71 5.81 -18.59 16.00
CA GLY A 71 5.52 -18.19 17.38
C GLY A 71 4.76 -19.25 18.18
N TYR A 72 3.90 -18.79 19.08
CA TYR A 72 3.27 -19.62 20.10
C TYR A 72 1.75 -19.66 19.97
N ARG A 73 1.18 -20.84 20.20
CA ARG A 73 -0.27 -21.01 20.40
C ARG A 73 -0.66 -20.81 21.86
N ASP A 74 0.29 -21.01 22.76
CA ASP A 74 0.20 -20.67 24.18
C ASP A 74 1.58 -20.17 24.65
N ILE A 75 1.65 -18.92 25.12
CA ILE A 75 2.91 -18.30 25.58
C ILE A 75 3.28 -18.80 26.98
N ASP A 76 2.29 -18.98 27.86
CA ASP A 76 2.53 -19.35 29.25
C ASP A 76 3.08 -20.78 29.32
N GLU A 77 2.48 -21.67 28.52
CA GLU A 77 2.87 -23.09 28.41
C GLU A 77 3.97 -23.33 27.35
N GLN A 78 4.48 -22.26 26.71
CA GLN A 78 5.52 -22.31 25.67
C GLN A 78 5.20 -23.25 24.49
N VAL A 79 3.92 -23.40 24.15
CA VAL A 79 3.49 -24.33 23.10
C VAL A 79 3.49 -23.61 21.74
N ARG A 80 4.21 -24.19 20.77
CA ARG A 80 4.34 -23.62 19.42
C ARG A 80 3.06 -23.75 18.60
N LEU A 81 2.79 -22.73 17.77
CA LEU A 81 1.78 -22.83 16.72
C LEU A 81 2.17 -23.89 15.68
N GLN A 82 1.17 -24.60 15.18
CA GLN A 82 1.31 -25.59 14.11
C GLN A 82 0.44 -25.20 12.91
N LYS A 83 0.79 -25.70 11.72
CA LYS A 83 0.06 -25.40 10.47
C LYS A 83 -1.42 -25.78 10.53
N ASP A 84 -1.73 -26.82 11.29
CA ASP A 84 -3.06 -27.38 11.53
C ASP A 84 -3.71 -26.87 12.84
N SER A 85 -3.13 -25.88 13.52
CA SER A 85 -3.77 -25.27 14.70
C SER A 85 -5.16 -24.72 14.34
N LEU A 86 -6.06 -24.76 15.32
CA LEU A 86 -7.45 -24.31 15.20
C LEU A 86 -7.61 -22.89 15.76
N PHE A 87 -8.34 -22.09 15.03
CA PHE A 87 -8.48 -20.66 15.26
C PHE A 87 -9.94 -20.30 15.48
N ARG A 88 -10.20 -19.42 16.46
CA ARG A 88 -11.48 -18.73 16.57
C ARG A 88 -11.57 -17.74 15.41
N MET A 89 -12.36 -18.08 14.40
CA MET A 89 -12.44 -17.30 13.17
C MET A 89 -13.20 -15.98 13.37
N ALA A 90 -13.89 -15.83 14.51
CA ALA A 90 -14.67 -14.65 14.87
C ALA A 90 -15.51 -14.20 13.65
N SER A 91 -15.47 -12.92 13.27
CA SER A 91 -16.33 -12.39 12.21
C SER A 91 -16.17 -13.02 10.81
N ASN A 92 -15.12 -13.79 10.53
CA ASN A 92 -15.07 -14.61 9.31
C ASN A 92 -16.21 -15.66 9.26
N SER A 93 -16.82 -16.00 10.41
CA SER A 93 -18.04 -16.84 10.48
C SER A 93 -19.21 -16.33 9.63
N LYS A 94 -19.26 -15.01 9.38
CA LYS A 94 -20.33 -14.38 8.60
C LYS A 94 -20.38 -14.85 7.17
N ALA A 95 -19.21 -14.99 6.53
CA ALA A 95 -19.13 -15.52 5.18
C ALA A 95 -19.71 -16.95 5.12
N LEU A 96 -19.43 -17.80 6.11
CA LEU A 96 -20.01 -19.15 6.16
C LEU A 96 -21.52 -19.12 6.43
N THR A 97 -21.99 -18.25 7.32
CA THR A 97 -23.43 -18.09 7.59
C THR A 97 -24.16 -17.64 6.33
N ALA A 98 -23.61 -16.67 5.60
CA ALA A 98 -24.16 -16.18 4.34
C ALA A 98 -24.22 -17.30 3.28
N ALA A 99 -23.17 -18.12 3.16
CA ALA A 99 -23.20 -19.29 2.30
C ALA A 99 -24.30 -20.30 2.72
N GLY A 100 -24.47 -20.53 4.02
CA GLY A 100 -25.56 -21.37 4.55
C GLY A 100 -26.95 -20.85 4.21
N VAL A 101 -27.16 -19.52 4.22
CA VAL A 101 -28.40 -18.88 3.76
C VAL A 101 -28.58 -19.07 2.25
N LEU A 102 -27.53 -18.87 1.44
CA LEU A 102 -27.59 -19.01 -0.01
C LEU A 102 -27.82 -20.46 -0.46
N VAL A 103 -27.41 -21.46 0.31
CA VAL A 103 -27.82 -22.86 0.08
C VAL A 103 -29.35 -23.00 0.14
N LEU A 104 -30.01 -22.35 1.12
CA LEU A 104 -31.47 -22.39 1.22
C LEU A 104 -32.15 -21.65 0.06
N VAL A 105 -31.53 -20.58 -0.47
CA VAL A 105 -31.99 -19.88 -1.67
C VAL A 105 -31.89 -20.80 -2.90
N ASP A 106 -30.74 -21.45 -3.08
CA ASP A 106 -30.53 -22.39 -4.20
C ASP A 106 -31.49 -23.61 -4.13
N ASP A 107 -31.88 -24.02 -2.93
CA ASP A 107 -32.89 -25.06 -2.70
C ASP A 107 -34.34 -24.55 -2.91
N GLY A 108 -34.55 -23.25 -3.13
CA GLY A 108 -35.87 -22.63 -3.27
C GLY A 108 -36.67 -22.57 -1.97
N LEU A 109 -36.01 -22.66 -0.81
CA LEU A 109 -36.66 -22.64 0.51
C LEU A 109 -36.85 -21.23 1.06
N ILE A 110 -36.04 -20.27 0.59
CA ILE A 110 -36.14 -18.85 0.99
C ILE A 110 -35.89 -17.91 -0.18
N ASP A 111 -36.34 -16.65 -0.05
CA ASP A 111 -36.02 -15.55 -0.97
C ASP A 111 -35.18 -14.45 -0.26
N LEU A 112 -34.15 -13.96 -0.97
CA LEU A 112 -33.38 -12.73 -0.71
C LEU A 112 -34.19 -11.60 -0.08
N ASP A 113 -35.28 -11.29 -0.77
CA ASP A 113 -35.99 -10.04 -0.64
C ASP A 113 -37.30 -10.20 0.15
N GLU A 114 -37.53 -11.38 0.72
CA GLU A 114 -38.62 -11.61 1.65
C GLU A 114 -38.32 -11.07 3.06
N PRO A 115 -39.36 -10.58 3.78
CA PRO A 115 -39.25 -10.20 5.17
C PRO A 115 -38.76 -11.35 6.06
N ILE A 116 -37.88 -11.04 7.03
CA ILE A 116 -37.39 -12.05 7.98
C ILE A 116 -38.52 -12.64 8.86
N GLY A 117 -39.59 -11.86 9.07
CA GLY A 117 -40.79 -12.29 9.82
C GLY A 117 -41.50 -13.48 9.19
N THR A 118 -41.35 -13.72 7.88
CA THR A 118 -41.89 -14.90 7.19
C THR A 118 -41.35 -16.20 7.77
N TYR A 119 -40.08 -16.21 8.15
CA TYR A 119 -39.37 -17.41 8.63
C TYR A 119 -39.23 -17.47 10.14
N LEU A 120 -39.20 -16.30 10.80
CA LEU A 120 -39.12 -16.16 12.25
C LEU A 120 -40.33 -15.39 12.77
N PRO A 121 -41.40 -16.07 13.23
CA PRO A 121 -42.67 -15.44 13.60
C PRO A 121 -42.57 -14.32 14.64
N ALA A 122 -41.58 -14.33 15.53
CA ALA A 122 -41.37 -13.23 16.48
C ALA A 122 -41.15 -11.88 15.79
N PHE A 123 -40.56 -11.89 14.59
CA PHE A 123 -40.27 -10.71 13.77
C PHE A 123 -41.41 -10.35 12.79
N ALA A 124 -42.52 -11.10 12.79
CA ALA A 124 -43.71 -10.79 12.01
C ALA A 124 -44.54 -9.69 12.69
N ASN A 125 -43.93 -8.50 12.85
CA ASN A 125 -44.55 -7.33 13.45
C ASN A 125 -44.31 -6.08 12.58
N GLU A 126 -45.11 -5.03 12.79
CA GLU A 126 -45.06 -3.81 11.97
C GLU A 126 -43.67 -3.18 11.89
N SER A 127 -42.89 -3.22 12.97
CA SER A 127 -41.55 -2.62 13.01
C SER A 127 -40.53 -3.40 12.17
N TRP A 128 -40.67 -4.72 12.06
CA TRP A 128 -39.69 -5.59 11.38
C TRP A 128 -40.17 -6.11 10.03
N GLN A 129 -41.44 -5.89 9.67
CA GLN A 129 -42.00 -6.25 8.37
C GLN A 129 -41.17 -5.75 7.18
N PRO A 130 -40.55 -4.55 7.18
CA PRO A 130 -39.72 -4.10 6.05
C PRO A 130 -38.30 -4.67 6.02
N VAL A 131 -37.88 -5.45 7.03
CA VAL A 131 -36.52 -6.00 7.13
C VAL A 131 -36.44 -7.32 6.37
N THR A 132 -35.73 -7.35 5.25
CA THR A 132 -35.52 -8.56 4.44
C THR A 132 -34.28 -9.35 4.87
N ILE A 133 -34.17 -10.58 4.38
CA ILE A 133 -32.96 -11.41 4.55
C ILE A 133 -31.73 -10.69 3.95
N ARG A 134 -31.86 -10.09 2.76
CA ARG A 134 -30.81 -9.30 2.12
C ARG A 134 -30.33 -8.16 3.01
N HIS A 135 -31.26 -7.43 3.66
CA HIS A 135 -30.90 -6.34 4.58
C HIS A 135 -30.05 -6.81 5.78
N LEU A 136 -30.27 -8.03 6.28
CA LEU A 136 -29.46 -8.60 7.36
C LEU A 136 -28.06 -8.99 6.88
N LEU A 137 -27.95 -9.58 5.69
CA LEU A 137 -26.68 -9.99 5.09
C LEU A 137 -25.77 -8.80 4.76
N THR A 138 -26.35 -7.68 4.31
CA THR A 138 -25.63 -6.46 3.90
C THR A 138 -25.42 -5.45 5.03
N HIS A 139 -25.86 -5.76 6.27
CA HIS A 139 -25.83 -4.84 7.41
C HIS A 139 -26.63 -3.54 7.19
N THR A 140 -27.74 -3.61 6.45
CA THR A 140 -28.61 -2.46 6.16
C THR A 140 -30.00 -2.60 6.76
N SER A 141 -30.18 -3.38 7.82
CA SER A 141 -31.50 -3.60 8.44
C SER A 141 -32.07 -2.42 9.21
N GLY A 142 -31.28 -1.37 9.49
CA GLY A 142 -31.71 -0.23 10.29
C GLY A 142 -31.82 -0.51 11.81
N SER A 143 -31.51 -1.74 12.22
CA SER A 143 -31.58 -2.17 13.62
C SER A 143 -30.42 -1.58 14.45
N PRO A 144 -30.70 -0.95 15.60
CA PRO A 144 -29.72 -0.20 16.37
C PRO A 144 -28.94 -1.03 17.39
N ILE A 145 -28.75 -2.31 17.12
CA ILE A 145 -28.13 -3.21 18.08
C ILE A 145 -26.63 -2.90 18.14
N ASP A 146 -26.29 -1.92 18.98
CA ASP A 146 -24.94 -1.37 19.17
C ASP A 146 -23.97 -2.39 19.81
N ARG A 147 -24.48 -3.54 20.28
CA ARG A 147 -23.64 -4.57 20.88
C ARG A 147 -22.90 -5.36 19.82
N LEU A 148 -21.56 -5.39 19.96
CA LEU A 148 -20.71 -6.28 19.18
C LEU A 148 -21.12 -7.75 19.33
N PHE A 149 -21.78 -8.17 20.41
CA PHE A 149 -22.24 -9.56 20.56
C PHE A 149 -23.59 -9.62 21.26
N ILE A 150 -24.37 -10.66 20.98
CA ILE A 150 -25.57 -10.98 21.77
C ILE A 150 -25.12 -11.32 23.17
N THR A 151 -25.52 -10.60 24.21
CA THR A 151 -25.31 -11.08 25.59
C THR A 151 -26.36 -12.15 25.90
N PRO A 152 -25.98 -13.41 26.21
CA PRO A 152 -26.96 -14.42 26.63
C PRO A 152 -27.69 -13.93 27.89
N LEU A 153 -29.02 -14.01 27.92
CA LEU A 153 -29.79 -13.73 29.16
C LEU A 153 -30.47 -14.98 29.70
N LEU A 154 -30.52 -16.07 28.94
CA LEU A 154 -31.06 -17.33 29.46
C LEU A 154 -30.01 -18.04 30.35
N PRO A 155 -30.40 -18.83 31.35
CA PRO A 155 -29.48 -19.69 32.11
C PRO A 155 -28.76 -20.71 31.22
N ARG A 156 -27.54 -21.16 31.57
CA ARG A 156 -26.74 -22.21 30.87
C ARG A 156 -27.32 -23.63 31.06
N ASP A 157 -28.60 -23.82 30.74
CA ASP A 157 -29.31 -25.10 30.85
C ASP A 157 -29.78 -25.53 29.45
N ALA A 158 -29.14 -26.57 28.90
CA ALA A 158 -29.41 -27.04 27.54
C ALA A 158 -30.74 -27.80 27.44
N ASP A 159 -31.11 -28.54 28.49
CA ASP A 159 -32.34 -29.34 28.54
C ASP A 159 -33.58 -28.42 28.63
N LYS A 160 -33.44 -27.27 29.31
CA LYS A 160 -34.48 -26.26 29.41
C LYS A 160 -34.64 -25.38 28.17
N TYR A 161 -33.60 -25.26 27.34
CA TYR A 161 -33.58 -24.37 26.17
C TYR A 161 -32.94 -25.02 24.93
N PRO A 162 -33.58 -26.03 24.31
CA PRO A 162 -33.02 -26.74 23.16
C PRO A 162 -32.86 -25.86 21.90
N ASN A 163 -33.71 -24.84 21.71
CA ASN A 163 -33.64 -23.87 20.60
C ASN A 163 -33.14 -22.50 21.08
N ARG A 164 -32.04 -22.52 21.84
CA ARG A 164 -31.57 -21.35 22.57
C ARG A 164 -31.23 -20.16 21.66
N LEU A 165 -30.64 -20.42 20.49
CA LEU A 165 -30.31 -19.37 19.53
C LEU A 165 -31.57 -18.61 19.11
N ILE A 166 -32.63 -19.32 18.72
CA ILE A 166 -33.93 -18.74 18.36
C ILE A 166 -34.50 -17.92 19.54
N ALA A 167 -34.51 -18.49 20.74
CA ALA A 167 -35.03 -17.80 21.92
C ALA A 167 -34.25 -16.51 22.25
N GLU A 168 -32.92 -16.53 22.12
CA GLU A 168 -32.06 -15.37 22.41
C GLU A 168 -32.23 -14.28 21.33
N VAL A 169 -32.43 -14.63 20.05
CA VAL A 169 -32.63 -13.61 19.00
C VAL A 169 -34.05 -13.04 18.98
N ASN A 170 -35.08 -13.81 19.35
CA ASN A 170 -36.48 -13.36 19.30
C ASN A 170 -36.73 -12.08 20.10
N ARG A 171 -35.91 -11.80 21.13
CA ARG A 171 -36.00 -10.57 21.92
C ARG A 171 -35.70 -9.31 21.12
N PHE A 172 -34.93 -9.42 20.03
CA PHE A 172 -34.64 -8.27 19.16
C PHE A 172 -35.86 -7.82 18.36
N ALA A 173 -36.87 -8.66 18.21
CA ALA A 173 -38.10 -8.30 17.51
C ALA A 173 -38.85 -7.13 18.18
N ASN A 174 -38.62 -6.90 19.48
CA ASN A 174 -39.18 -5.78 20.23
C ASN A 174 -38.26 -4.54 20.25
N THR A 175 -37.12 -4.57 19.56
CA THR A 175 -36.21 -3.42 19.46
C THR A 175 -36.63 -2.53 18.29
N PRO A 176 -36.97 -1.25 18.53
CA PRO A 176 -37.32 -0.32 17.45
C PRO A 176 -36.16 -0.10 16.46
N LEU A 177 -36.47 0.02 15.17
CA LEU A 177 -35.48 0.41 14.16
C LEU A 177 -35.11 1.90 14.33
N LYS A 178 -33.82 2.24 14.22
CA LYS A 178 -33.36 3.65 14.24
C LYS A 178 -33.40 4.30 12.85
N GLU A 179 -33.40 3.49 11.80
CA GLU A 179 -33.35 3.92 10.40
C GLU A 179 -34.23 2.99 9.56
N SER A 180 -34.76 3.47 8.43
CA SER A 180 -35.46 2.59 7.49
C SER A 180 -34.50 1.55 6.90
N PRO A 181 -34.91 0.28 6.76
CA PRO A 181 -34.09 -0.73 6.11
C PRO A 181 -33.65 -0.31 4.70
N GLY A 182 -32.39 -0.58 4.38
CA GLY A 182 -31.76 -0.23 3.11
C GLY A 182 -31.22 1.21 3.02
N ASN A 183 -31.35 2.06 4.04
CA ASN A 183 -30.88 3.46 3.96
C ASN A 183 -29.49 3.71 4.56
N LYS A 184 -29.04 2.86 5.49
CA LYS A 184 -27.76 3.05 6.18
C LYS A 184 -27.07 1.72 6.43
N TYR A 185 -25.75 1.73 6.25
CA TYR A 185 -24.89 0.64 6.68
C TYR A 185 -24.60 0.75 8.17
N SER A 186 -24.85 -0.32 8.92
CA SER A 186 -24.46 -0.44 10.32
C SER A 186 -24.10 -1.90 10.63
N TYR A 187 -22.80 -2.17 10.77
CA TYR A 187 -22.29 -3.52 10.99
C TYR A 187 -22.91 -4.16 12.24
N ASN A 188 -23.65 -5.26 12.05
CA ASN A 188 -24.56 -5.79 13.05
C ASN A 188 -24.40 -7.30 13.24
N ASN A 189 -23.86 -7.69 14.41
CA ASN A 189 -23.66 -9.09 14.76
C ASN A 189 -24.95 -9.81 15.17
N ALA A 190 -25.95 -9.10 15.70
CA ALA A 190 -27.25 -9.70 15.97
C ALA A 190 -27.98 -10.08 14.67
N GLY A 191 -27.85 -9.28 13.61
CA GLY A 191 -28.42 -9.59 12.29
C GLY A 191 -27.96 -10.96 11.76
N TYR A 192 -26.67 -11.26 11.87
CA TYR A 192 -26.13 -12.57 11.47
C TYR A 192 -26.55 -13.72 12.38
N ASN A 193 -26.86 -13.45 13.64
CA ASN A 193 -27.41 -14.48 14.53
C ASN A 193 -28.91 -14.71 14.27
N ILE A 194 -29.67 -13.69 13.84
CA ILE A 194 -31.03 -13.85 13.33
C ILE A 194 -31.02 -14.74 12.09
N LEU A 195 -30.08 -14.54 11.16
CA LEU A 195 -29.89 -15.42 9.99
C LEU A 195 -29.57 -16.87 10.41
N ALA A 196 -28.70 -17.07 11.40
CA ALA A 196 -28.42 -18.41 11.92
C ALA A 196 -29.64 -19.05 12.59
N ALA A 197 -30.45 -18.27 13.33
CA ALA A 197 -31.70 -18.74 13.94
C ALA A 197 -32.75 -19.11 12.88
N MET A 198 -32.79 -18.38 11.77
CA MET A 198 -33.64 -18.72 10.63
C MET A 198 -33.24 -20.07 10.02
N ILE A 199 -31.94 -20.29 9.80
CA ILE A 199 -31.43 -21.60 9.35
C ILE A 199 -31.84 -22.68 10.35
N GLU A 200 -31.62 -22.48 11.65
CA GLU A 200 -32.01 -23.43 12.70
C GLU A 200 -33.51 -23.73 12.68
N LYS A 201 -34.35 -22.71 12.48
CA LYS A 201 -35.80 -22.87 12.39
C LYS A 201 -36.25 -23.70 11.19
N ILE A 202 -35.61 -23.52 10.03
CA ILE A 202 -35.96 -24.22 8.78
C ILE A 202 -35.40 -25.65 8.77
N THR A 203 -34.18 -25.84 9.27
CA THR A 203 -33.42 -27.09 9.09
C THR A 203 -33.32 -27.93 10.35
N GLY A 204 -33.81 -27.42 11.48
CA GLY A 204 -33.71 -28.04 12.81
C GLY A 204 -32.38 -27.79 13.52
N SER A 205 -31.29 -27.45 12.81
CA SER A 205 -30.01 -27.12 13.44
C SER A 205 -29.10 -26.30 12.54
N TYR A 206 -28.69 -25.13 13.02
CA TYR A 206 -27.71 -24.29 12.33
C TYR A 206 -26.35 -25.00 12.14
N LYS A 207 -25.85 -25.70 13.16
CA LYS A 207 -24.56 -26.42 13.07
C LYS A 207 -24.62 -27.55 12.04
N GLN A 208 -25.69 -28.37 12.09
CA GLN A 208 -25.80 -29.52 11.18
C GLN A 208 -26.03 -29.09 9.74
N HIS A 209 -26.78 -28.01 9.51
CA HIS A 209 -26.93 -27.43 8.17
C HIS A 209 -25.57 -27.08 7.55
N LEU A 210 -24.72 -26.33 8.27
CA LEU A 210 -23.39 -25.98 7.76
C LEU A 210 -22.49 -27.21 7.60
N ARG A 211 -22.54 -28.16 8.54
CA ARG A 211 -21.79 -29.41 8.49
C ARG A 211 -22.12 -30.21 7.23
N GLN A 212 -23.40 -30.52 7.03
CA GLN A 212 -23.85 -31.42 5.96
C GLN A 212 -23.86 -30.77 4.58
N ARG A 213 -24.17 -29.47 4.51
CA ARG A 213 -24.32 -28.77 3.21
C ARG A 213 -23.04 -28.12 2.71
N ILE A 214 -22.10 -27.80 3.61
CA ILE A 214 -20.87 -27.09 3.25
C ILE A 214 -19.64 -27.89 3.68
N TYR A 215 -19.49 -28.20 4.96
CA TYR A 215 -18.21 -28.72 5.48
C TYR A 215 -17.87 -30.12 4.96
N GLU A 216 -18.78 -31.08 5.07
CA GLU A 216 -18.56 -32.45 4.61
C GLU A 216 -18.39 -32.54 3.08
N PRO A 217 -19.22 -31.88 2.25
CA PRO A 217 -19.06 -31.92 0.80
C PRO A 217 -17.71 -31.43 0.28
N ILE A 218 -17.10 -30.43 0.94
CA ILE A 218 -15.81 -29.85 0.52
C ILE A 218 -14.65 -30.22 1.44
N GLY A 219 -14.87 -31.13 2.39
CA GLY A 219 -13.83 -31.71 3.25
C GLY A 219 -13.29 -30.78 4.33
N MET A 220 -14.08 -29.85 4.87
CA MET A 220 -13.72 -29.00 6.02
C MET A 220 -13.99 -29.70 7.36
N LEU A 221 -13.37 -30.86 7.56
CA LEU A 221 -13.75 -31.77 8.64
C LEU A 221 -13.36 -31.28 10.04
N GLU A 222 -12.37 -30.39 10.12
CA GLU A 222 -11.85 -29.80 11.37
C GLU A 222 -12.62 -28.54 11.80
N SER A 223 -13.54 -28.08 10.95
CA SER A 223 -14.30 -26.86 11.17
C SER A 223 -15.61 -27.14 11.90
N CYS A 224 -15.95 -26.26 12.84
CA CYS A 224 -17.20 -26.29 13.59
C CYS A 224 -17.70 -24.86 13.89
N ASN A 225 -18.90 -24.72 14.45
CA ASN A 225 -19.53 -23.41 14.73
C ASN A 225 -19.67 -23.10 16.22
N HIS A 226 -18.95 -23.84 17.06
CA HIS A 226 -18.90 -23.62 18.50
C HIS A 226 -17.62 -24.22 19.09
N GLU A 227 -16.95 -23.47 19.97
CA GLU A 227 -15.68 -23.88 20.58
C GLU A 227 -15.77 -25.18 21.42
N SER A 228 -16.96 -25.53 21.92
CA SER A 228 -17.17 -26.82 22.62
C SER A 228 -17.03 -28.04 21.72
N ASP A 229 -17.21 -27.86 20.41
CA ASP A 229 -17.17 -28.96 19.43
C ASP A 229 -15.77 -29.08 18.79
N ALA A 230 -14.85 -28.16 19.13
CA ALA A 230 -13.51 -28.11 18.56
C ALA A 230 -12.54 -29.02 19.33
N ASP A 231 -11.50 -29.48 18.64
CA ASP A 231 -10.35 -30.12 19.28
C ASP A 231 -9.54 -29.07 20.06
N ASN A 232 -9.80 -28.98 21.37
CA ASN A 232 -9.12 -28.04 22.25
C ASN A 232 -7.60 -28.25 22.30
N ALA A 233 -7.08 -29.46 22.03
CA ALA A 233 -5.64 -29.72 22.00
C ALA A 233 -4.93 -29.02 20.82
N ARG A 234 -5.69 -28.58 19.82
CA ARG A 234 -5.20 -27.84 18.65
C ARG A 234 -5.60 -26.38 18.64
N MET A 235 -6.50 -25.95 19.54
CA MET A 235 -6.93 -24.56 19.59
C MET A 235 -5.80 -23.63 20.05
N SER A 236 -5.73 -22.46 19.43
CA SER A 236 -4.79 -21.40 19.82
C SER A 236 -5.44 -20.41 20.77
N THR A 237 -4.72 -20.04 21.83
CA THR A 237 -5.07 -18.98 22.77
C THR A 237 -5.25 -17.65 22.05
N VAL A 238 -6.27 -16.88 22.43
CA VAL A 238 -6.47 -15.50 21.96
C VAL A 238 -5.74 -14.56 22.91
N PHE A 239 -4.77 -13.82 22.39
CA PHE A 239 -3.95 -12.90 23.15
C PHE A 239 -4.45 -11.45 23.03
N VAL A 240 -4.30 -10.71 24.13
CA VAL A 240 -4.65 -9.30 24.26
C VAL A 240 -3.41 -8.51 24.66
N ARG A 241 -3.11 -7.46 23.89
CA ARG A 241 -1.99 -6.57 24.16
C ARG A 241 -2.29 -5.74 25.40
N GLN A 242 -1.36 -5.71 26.32
CA GLN A 242 -1.43 -4.89 27.54
C GLN A 242 -0.79 -3.51 27.30
N GLU A 243 -1.05 -2.55 28.19
CA GLU A 243 -0.50 -1.18 28.10
C GLU A 243 1.03 -1.13 28.17
N ASP A 244 1.64 -2.05 28.92
CA ASP A 244 3.10 -2.22 29.03
C ASP A 244 3.74 -2.89 27.80
N GLY A 245 2.94 -3.19 26.78
CA GLY A 245 3.39 -3.86 25.57
C GLY A 245 3.54 -5.37 25.71
N SER A 246 3.18 -6.00 26.84
CA SER A 246 3.16 -7.46 26.98
C SER A 246 1.91 -8.09 26.35
N TRP A 247 1.95 -9.42 26.18
CA TRP A 247 0.81 -10.22 25.73
C TRP A 247 0.27 -11.06 26.89
N LYS A 248 -1.05 -11.04 27.07
CA LYS A 248 -1.75 -11.93 28.02
C LYS A 248 -2.86 -12.68 27.32
N ALA A 249 -3.18 -13.88 27.81
CA ALA A 249 -4.33 -14.62 27.36
C ALA A 249 -5.63 -13.87 27.70
N GLY A 250 -6.44 -13.58 26.69
CA GLY A 250 -7.83 -13.11 26.84
C GLY A 250 -8.86 -14.23 26.67
N TRP A 251 -8.47 -15.36 26.09
CA TRP A 251 -9.21 -16.61 26.04
C TRP A 251 -8.25 -17.77 25.81
N LYS A 252 -8.40 -18.87 26.56
CA LYS A 252 -7.61 -20.10 26.41
C LYS A 252 -8.50 -21.28 25.98
N PRO A 253 -7.92 -22.29 25.31
CA PRO A 253 -8.57 -23.60 25.17
C PRO A 253 -9.08 -24.11 26.52
N HIS A 254 -10.23 -24.77 26.53
CA HIS A 254 -10.98 -25.20 27.72
C HIS A 254 -11.63 -24.11 28.58
N ASP A 255 -11.45 -22.81 28.29
CA ASP A 255 -12.24 -21.77 28.95
C ASP A 255 -13.74 -22.02 28.69
N PRO A 256 -14.62 -21.85 29.70
CA PRO A 256 -16.05 -21.96 29.50
C PRO A 256 -16.50 -21.01 28.39
N PRO A 257 -17.31 -21.48 27.41
CA PRO A 257 -17.71 -20.63 26.29
C PRO A 257 -18.50 -19.43 26.83
N ASN A 258 -18.19 -18.24 26.30
CA ASN A 258 -18.91 -17.02 26.65
C ASN A 258 -20.38 -17.10 26.20
N TRP A 259 -20.66 -17.88 25.15
CA TRP A 259 -21.98 -18.14 24.61
C TRP A 259 -22.24 -19.63 24.61
N PRO A 260 -23.32 -20.13 25.24
CA PRO A 260 -23.61 -21.56 25.31
C PRO A 260 -24.40 -22.07 24.08
N PHE A 261 -24.23 -21.44 22.92
CA PHE A 261 -24.94 -21.76 21.67
C PHE A 261 -24.14 -21.26 20.45
N PRO A 262 -24.27 -21.91 19.28
CA PRO A 262 -23.56 -21.51 18.07
C PRO A 262 -24.00 -20.12 17.57
N ARG A 263 -23.04 -19.31 17.13
CA ARG A 263 -23.29 -17.93 16.67
C ARG A 263 -22.92 -17.78 15.19
N GLY A 264 -23.87 -17.31 14.37
CA GLY A 264 -23.61 -16.95 12.97
C GLY A 264 -22.62 -15.79 12.81
N SER A 265 -22.62 -14.85 13.75
CA SER A 265 -21.73 -13.68 13.66
C SER A 265 -20.28 -13.94 14.03
N GLY A 266 -19.97 -15.04 14.73
CA GLY A 266 -18.61 -15.22 15.25
C GLY A 266 -18.28 -16.52 15.99
N GLY A 267 -19.06 -17.59 15.85
CA GLY A 267 -18.84 -18.86 16.55
C GLY A 267 -17.95 -19.88 15.84
N MET A 268 -17.52 -19.61 14.60
CA MET A 268 -16.73 -20.57 13.82
C MET A 268 -15.33 -20.78 14.40
N VAL A 269 -14.95 -22.05 14.47
CA VAL A 269 -13.56 -22.50 14.68
C VAL A 269 -13.12 -23.25 13.42
N SER A 270 -11.91 -22.98 12.94
CA SER A 270 -11.39 -23.59 11.71
C SER A 270 -9.86 -23.59 11.65
N SER A 271 -9.30 -24.37 10.74
CA SER A 271 -7.89 -24.30 10.34
C SER A 271 -7.72 -23.43 9.08
N ALA A 272 -6.50 -22.96 8.83
CA ALA A 272 -6.20 -22.22 7.59
C ALA A 272 -6.54 -23.04 6.33
N LEU A 273 -6.22 -24.34 6.35
CA LEU A 273 -6.44 -25.22 5.21
C LEU A 273 -7.93 -25.46 4.94
N ASP A 274 -8.74 -25.70 5.98
CA ASP A 274 -10.18 -25.89 5.81
C ASP A 274 -10.86 -24.64 5.26
N TYR A 275 -10.55 -23.47 5.83
CA TYR A 275 -11.11 -22.22 5.32
C TYR A 275 -10.67 -21.95 3.87
N THR A 276 -9.48 -22.42 3.46
CA THR A 276 -9.00 -22.30 2.08
C THR A 276 -9.86 -23.10 1.11
N LYS A 277 -10.36 -24.27 1.51
CA LYS A 277 -11.29 -25.08 0.68
C LYS A 277 -12.59 -24.31 0.43
N PHE A 278 -13.11 -23.61 1.44
CA PHE A 278 -14.26 -22.72 1.29
C PHE A 278 -13.98 -21.57 0.30
N CYS A 279 -12.85 -20.88 0.46
CA CYS A 279 -12.44 -19.83 -0.48
C CYS A 279 -12.24 -20.35 -1.91
N GLN A 280 -11.67 -21.55 -2.06
CA GLN A 280 -11.46 -22.20 -3.34
C GLN A 280 -12.78 -22.63 -3.99
N MET A 281 -13.78 -23.06 -3.21
CA MET A 281 -15.15 -23.32 -3.67
C MET A 281 -15.78 -22.06 -4.27
N LEU A 282 -15.58 -20.89 -3.64
CA LEU A 282 -16.06 -19.61 -4.17
C LEU A 282 -15.32 -19.23 -5.46
N LEU A 283 -13.99 -19.37 -5.53
CA LEU A 283 -13.23 -19.19 -6.78
C LEU A 283 -13.68 -20.15 -7.89
N GLY A 284 -14.07 -21.37 -7.52
CA GLY A 284 -14.64 -22.38 -8.41
C GLY A 284 -16.07 -22.12 -8.86
N GLY A 285 -16.66 -20.95 -8.52
CA GLY A 285 -18.03 -20.62 -8.90
C GLY A 285 -19.06 -21.52 -8.23
N GLY A 286 -18.80 -21.93 -6.98
CA GLY A 286 -19.71 -22.71 -6.16
C GLY A 286 -19.40 -24.21 -6.13
N VAL A 287 -18.29 -24.63 -6.75
CA VAL A 287 -17.88 -26.03 -6.87
C VAL A 287 -16.47 -26.20 -6.35
N TYR A 288 -16.27 -27.27 -5.57
CA TYR A 288 -14.95 -27.72 -5.15
C TYR A 288 -14.89 -29.24 -5.23
N ASN A 289 -13.78 -29.78 -5.77
CA ASN A 289 -13.59 -31.22 -5.94
C ASN A 289 -14.81 -31.93 -6.61
N GLY A 290 -15.38 -31.30 -7.65
CA GLY A 290 -16.56 -31.81 -8.35
C GLY A 290 -17.87 -31.77 -7.56
N LYS A 291 -17.87 -31.29 -6.30
CA LYS A 291 -19.06 -31.13 -5.47
C LYS A 291 -19.54 -29.67 -5.53
N ARG A 292 -20.79 -29.49 -5.95
CA ARG A 292 -21.46 -28.18 -5.94
C ARG A 292 -22.05 -27.91 -4.57
N VAL A 293 -21.70 -26.77 -3.98
CA VAL A 293 -22.31 -26.25 -2.75
C VAL A 293 -23.21 -25.07 -3.06
N LEU A 294 -22.79 -24.19 -3.98
CA LEU A 294 -23.57 -23.02 -4.39
C LEU A 294 -23.74 -22.97 -5.91
N SER A 295 -24.80 -22.34 -6.37
CA SER A 295 -24.98 -21.92 -7.74
C SER A 295 -23.98 -20.81 -8.10
N LYS A 296 -23.65 -20.68 -9.39
CA LYS A 296 -22.79 -19.58 -9.87
C LYS A 296 -23.44 -18.21 -9.59
N SER A 297 -24.76 -18.11 -9.65
CA SER A 297 -25.51 -16.89 -9.31
C SER A 297 -25.35 -16.54 -7.83
N SER A 298 -25.51 -17.51 -6.93
CA SER A 298 -25.34 -17.30 -5.50
C SER A 298 -23.92 -16.86 -5.15
N VAL A 299 -22.88 -17.43 -5.78
CA VAL A 299 -21.50 -16.95 -5.60
C VAL A 299 -21.34 -15.50 -6.09
N ARG A 300 -21.90 -15.15 -7.26
CA ARG A 300 -21.83 -13.77 -7.77
C ARG A 300 -22.53 -12.78 -6.85
N GLU A 301 -23.70 -13.12 -6.30
CA GLU A 301 -24.37 -12.27 -5.32
C GLU A 301 -23.54 -12.16 -4.04
N MET A 302 -23.00 -13.27 -3.58
CA MET A 302 -22.21 -13.32 -2.34
C MET A 302 -20.98 -12.41 -2.38
N THR A 303 -20.24 -12.43 -3.49
CA THR A 303 -18.95 -11.73 -3.64
C THR A 303 -19.06 -10.42 -4.43
N GLY A 304 -20.26 -10.04 -4.88
CA GLY A 304 -20.54 -8.79 -5.58
C GLY A 304 -20.97 -7.68 -4.63
N VAL A 305 -20.82 -6.42 -5.06
CA VAL A 305 -21.35 -5.27 -4.32
C VAL A 305 -22.88 -5.31 -4.36
N GLN A 306 -23.53 -5.21 -3.20
CA GLN A 306 -24.98 -5.34 -3.08
C GLN A 306 -25.71 -4.01 -2.94
N VAL A 307 -25.05 -2.98 -2.37
CA VAL A 307 -25.70 -1.71 -2.01
C VAL A 307 -24.82 -0.52 -2.40
N GLU A 308 -24.66 -0.29 -3.70
CA GLU A 308 -23.84 0.80 -4.26
C GLU A 308 -24.31 2.19 -3.82
N ARG A 309 -25.61 2.38 -3.64
CA ARG A 309 -26.22 3.67 -3.28
C ARG A 309 -25.85 4.18 -1.88
N ILE A 310 -25.32 3.32 -1.00
CA ILE A 310 -24.88 3.71 0.34
C ILE A 310 -23.35 3.76 0.37
N PRO A 311 -22.73 4.94 0.49
CA PRO A 311 -21.26 5.05 0.43
C PRO A 311 -20.51 4.18 1.45
N ALA A 312 -21.11 3.91 2.62
CA ALA A 312 -20.52 3.04 3.63
C ALA A 312 -20.71 1.53 3.36
N ALA A 313 -21.69 1.14 2.54
CA ALA A 313 -21.94 -0.25 2.13
C ALA A 313 -21.39 -0.59 0.72
N LYS A 314 -20.94 0.41 -0.04
CA LYS A 314 -20.49 0.25 -1.44
C LYS A 314 -19.36 -0.76 -1.65
N ASN A 315 -18.71 -1.18 -0.56
CA ASN A 315 -17.66 -2.20 -0.53
C ASN A 315 -18.09 -3.45 0.25
N TYR A 316 -19.37 -3.82 0.28
CA TYR A 316 -19.88 -4.99 1.01
C TYR A 316 -20.81 -5.85 0.15
N GLY A 317 -20.54 -7.16 0.13
CA GLY A 317 -21.36 -8.21 -0.45
C GLY A 317 -22.15 -8.97 0.60
N LEU A 318 -22.56 -10.21 0.32
CA LEU A 318 -23.25 -11.04 1.33
C LEU A 318 -22.20 -11.75 2.20
N GLY A 319 -21.80 -11.09 3.29
CA GLY A 319 -20.84 -11.63 4.27
C GLY A 319 -19.37 -11.36 3.98
N TRP A 320 -19.07 -10.56 2.96
CA TRP A 320 -17.73 -10.18 2.56
C TRP A 320 -17.59 -8.67 2.37
N LYS A 321 -16.41 -8.11 2.69
CA LYS A 321 -16.00 -6.82 2.11
C LYS A 321 -15.52 -7.06 0.69
N VAL A 322 -15.83 -6.17 -0.24
CA VAL A 322 -15.52 -6.29 -1.68
C VAL A 322 -14.87 -4.99 -2.17
N SER A 323 -13.72 -5.08 -2.84
CA SER A 323 -12.98 -3.95 -3.40
C SER A 323 -13.46 -3.60 -4.81
N GLU A 324 -13.93 -2.37 -5.03
CA GLU A 324 -14.41 -1.85 -6.33
C GLU A 324 -13.38 -1.99 -7.48
N LYS A 325 -12.07 -1.88 -7.19
CA LYS A 325 -11.03 -1.79 -8.24
C LYS A 325 -10.66 -3.11 -8.92
N ASN A 326 -10.94 -4.25 -8.28
CA ASN A 326 -10.45 -5.57 -8.74
C ASN A 326 -11.28 -6.77 -8.27
N GLY A 327 -12.42 -6.55 -7.58
CA GLY A 327 -13.28 -7.63 -7.11
C GLY A 327 -12.68 -8.48 -5.99
N VAL A 328 -11.59 -8.04 -5.36
CA VAL A 328 -11.02 -8.72 -4.18
C VAL A 328 -12.05 -8.71 -3.07
N PHE A 329 -12.35 -9.87 -2.51
CA PHE A 329 -13.22 -9.99 -1.36
C PHE A 329 -12.45 -10.48 -0.13
N SER A 330 -12.74 -9.89 1.02
CA SER A 330 -12.01 -10.16 2.26
C SER A 330 -12.87 -9.98 3.50
N HIS A 331 -12.43 -10.57 4.61
CA HIS A 331 -13.05 -10.33 5.92
C HIS A 331 -12.02 -10.49 7.04
N THR A 332 -12.22 -9.74 8.12
CA THR A 332 -11.41 -9.83 9.34
C THR A 332 -12.21 -10.44 10.49
N GLY A 333 -11.52 -11.09 11.42
CA GLY A 333 -12.03 -11.48 12.73
C GLY A 333 -11.45 -10.57 13.82
N SER A 334 -12.24 -10.33 14.87
CA SER A 334 -11.80 -9.58 16.06
C SER A 334 -10.58 -10.23 16.71
N ASP A 335 -10.56 -11.56 16.71
CA ASP A 335 -9.54 -12.41 17.30
C ASP A 335 -8.34 -12.56 16.34
N GLY A 336 -8.01 -11.54 15.54
CA GLY A 336 -6.77 -11.52 14.75
C GLY A 336 -6.75 -12.33 13.44
N THR A 337 -7.86 -12.93 13.01
CA THR A 337 -7.92 -13.67 11.74
C THR A 337 -8.17 -12.75 10.54
N TYR A 338 -7.49 -12.98 9.41
CA TYR A 338 -7.71 -12.26 8.16
C TYR A 338 -7.67 -13.21 6.98
N VAL A 339 -8.66 -13.08 6.09
CA VAL A 339 -8.78 -13.86 4.86
C VAL A 339 -9.10 -12.92 3.71
N PHE A 340 -8.43 -13.11 2.58
CA PHE A 340 -8.72 -12.43 1.32
C PHE A 340 -8.66 -13.38 0.13
N VAL A 341 -9.43 -13.05 -0.89
CA VAL A 341 -9.47 -13.76 -2.16
C VAL A 341 -9.44 -12.74 -3.29
N ASP A 342 -8.52 -12.93 -4.22
CA ASP A 342 -8.37 -12.12 -5.43
C ASP A 342 -8.75 -12.98 -6.64
N PRO A 343 -9.98 -12.84 -7.16
CA PRO A 343 -10.45 -13.67 -8.27
C PRO A 343 -9.69 -13.39 -9.57
N VAL A 344 -9.21 -12.16 -9.78
CA VAL A 344 -8.43 -11.79 -10.98
C VAL A 344 -7.09 -12.50 -11.01
N ARG A 345 -6.46 -12.67 -9.84
CA ARG A 345 -5.17 -13.39 -9.70
C ARG A 345 -5.34 -14.89 -9.42
N GLU A 346 -6.57 -15.37 -9.25
CA GLU A 346 -6.93 -16.71 -8.77
C GLU A 346 -6.21 -17.06 -7.46
N LEU A 347 -6.18 -16.10 -6.53
CA LEU A 347 -5.32 -16.09 -5.35
C LEU A 347 -6.16 -16.08 -4.07
N ILE A 348 -5.75 -16.88 -3.09
CA ILE A 348 -6.27 -16.90 -1.72
C ILE A 348 -5.10 -16.63 -0.79
N GLY A 349 -5.29 -15.76 0.20
CA GLY A 349 -4.31 -15.56 1.25
C GLY A 349 -4.94 -15.40 2.63
N MET A 350 -4.23 -15.86 3.65
CA MET A 350 -4.68 -15.84 5.03
C MET A 350 -3.54 -15.50 5.99
N VAL A 351 -3.87 -14.74 7.02
CA VAL A 351 -3.01 -14.48 8.18
C VAL A 351 -3.84 -14.62 9.44
N LEU A 352 -3.55 -15.63 10.26
CA LEU A 352 -4.29 -15.99 11.47
C LEU A 352 -3.40 -15.81 12.69
N THR A 353 -3.62 -14.77 13.49
CA THR A 353 -2.73 -14.39 14.61
C THR A 353 -3.28 -14.69 16.01
N GLN A 354 -4.60 -14.90 16.17
CA GLN A 354 -5.26 -14.98 17.49
C GLN A 354 -4.96 -13.78 18.41
N THR A 355 -4.94 -12.57 17.85
CA THR A 355 -4.68 -11.34 18.60
C THR A 355 -5.79 -10.32 18.43
N ASN A 356 -6.29 -9.79 19.55
CA ASN A 356 -7.26 -8.70 19.52
C ASN A 356 -6.58 -7.38 19.12
N GLY A 357 -7.11 -6.72 18.09
CA GLY A 357 -6.75 -5.33 17.76
C GLY A 357 -5.52 -5.10 16.87
N THR A 358 -4.74 -6.12 16.47
CA THR A 358 -3.56 -5.93 15.60
C THR A 358 -3.86 -6.22 14.13
N THR A 359 -3.93 -5.22 13.25
CA THR A 359 -4.35 -5.39 11.83
C THR A 359 -3.22 -5.36 10.81
N ARG A 360 -2.06 -4.81 11.14
CA ARG A 360 -1.11 -4.29 10.14
C ARG A 360 -0.21 -5.33 9.45
N PRO A 361 0.40 -6.33 10.13
CA PRO A 361 1.17 -7.35 9.41
C PRO A 361 0.29 -8.13 8.40
N ARG A 362 -1.01 -8.23 8.67
CA ARG A 362 -1.99 -8.95 7.85
C ARG A 362 -2.24 -8.28 6.50
N GLU A 363 -2.32 -6.96 6.49
CA GLU A 363 -2.57 -6.19 5.26
C GLU A 363 -1.30 -6.05 4.40
N ASN A 364 -0.15 -5.84 5.03
CA ASN A 364 1.14 -5.80 4.33
C ASN A 364 1.44 -7.14 3.66
N PHE A 365 1.15 -8.25 4.35
CA PHE A 365 1.23 -9.58 3.78
C PHE A 365 0.38 -9.72 2.51
N ARG A 366 -0.90 -9.30 2.54
CA ARG A 366 -1.77 -9.32 1.35
C ARG A 366 -1.15 -8.57 0.18
N VAL A 367 -0.72 -7.34 0.42
CA VAL A 367 -0.15 -6.47 -0.63
C VAL A 367 1.10 -7.12 -1.23
N LEU A 368 1.99 -7.67 -0.40
CA LEU A 368 3.19 -8.34 -0.88
C LEU A 368 2.89 -9.62 -1.67
N VAL A 369 1.99 -10.47 -1.18
CA VAL A 369 1.59 -11.68 -1.92
C VAL A 369 0.96 -11.31 -3.27
N GLN A 370 0.15 -10.25 -3.33
CA GLN A 370 -0.43 -9.77 -4.59
C GLN A 370 0.60 -9.16 -5.54
N ARG A 371 1.67 -8.52 -5.02
CA ARG A 371 2.81 -8.03 -5.82
C ARG A 371 3.70 -9.16 -6.31
N ALA A 372 3.91 -10.19 -5.49
CA ALA A 372 4.67 -11.39 -5.85
C ALA A 372 4.01 -12.16 -7.00
N CYS A 373 2.69 -12.03 -7.17
CA CYS A 373 2.02 -12.51 -8.37
C CYS A 373 2.49 -11.68 -9.57
N LYS A 374 3.27 -12.29 -10.47
CA LYS A 374 3.70 -11.65 -11.72
C LYS A 374 2.46 -11.23 -12.51
N SER A 375 2.12 -9.94 -12.46
CA SER A 375 1.06 -9.33 -13.28
C SER A 375 1.62 -9.20 -14.69
N GLY A 376 1.23 -10.10 -15.60
CA GLY A 376 1.69 -10.02 -16.98
C GLY A 376 2.03 -11.35 -17.65
N ILE A 377 1.37 -12.44 -17.29
CA ILE A 377 1.15 -13.51 -18.27
C ILE A 377 -0.35 -13.51 -18.54
N ASP A 378 -0.78 -12.64 -19.46
CA ASP A 378 -1.84 -13.10 -20.35
C ASP A 378 -1.32 -14.36 -21.05
N ARG A 379 -2.22 -15.28 -21.41
CA ARG A 379 -1.94 -16.56 -22.07
C ARG A 379 -1.10 -16.42 -23.36
N SER A 380 -0.85 -15.19 -23.81
CA SER A 380 0.02 -14.77 -24.92
C SER A 380 1.50 -14.51 -24.57
N GLY A 381 1.89 -14.43 -23.29
CA GLY A 381 3.29 -14.31 -22.88
C GLY A 381 3.92 -12.90 -22.90
N GLU A 382 3.15 -11.83 -23.14
CA GLU A 382 3.67 -10.46 -23.11
C GLU A 382 3.52 -9.75 -21.74
N ILE A 383 4.65 -9.24 -21.24
CA ILE A 383 4.76 -8.45 -20.01
C ILE A 383 4.33 -7.00 -20.29
N ARG A 384 3.20 -6.54 -19.74
CA ARG A 384 2.88 -5.11 -19.68
C ARG A 384 3.57 -4.46 -18.48
N ASN A 385 4.58 -3.64 -18.73
CA ASN A 385 5.28 -2.85 -17.69
C ASN A 385 4.45 -1.61 -17.32
N ILE A 386 4.07 -1.48 -16.05
CA ILE A 386 3.34 -0.33 -15.47
C ILE A 386 4.30 0.83 -15.13
N ASN A 387 5.48 0.91 -15.77
CA ASN A 387 6.61 1.74 -15.34
C ASN A 387 6.90 2.96 -16.26
N GLU A 388 5.95 3.42 -17.06
CA GLU A 388 6.18 4.49 -18.06
C GLU A 388 6.40 5.91 -17.48
N GLY A 389 6.42 6.10 -16.14
CA GLY A 389 6.54 7.42 -15.50
C GLY A 389 7.88 7.78 -14.82
N ARG A 390 8.88 6.88 -14.75
CA ARG A 390 10.13 7.16 -14.01
C ARG A 390 11.13 7.95 -14.87
N PHE A 391 11.72 9.02 -14.33
CA PHE A 391 12.90 9.62 -14.98
C PHE A 391 14.09 8.70 -14.73
N ASP A 392 14.97 8.63 -15.72
CA ASP A 392 16.17 7.83 -15.63
C ASP A 392 17.07 8.33 -14.48
N GLY A 393 17.38 7.46 -13.51
CA GLY A 393 18.32 7.74 -12.43
C GLY A 393 17.74 7.78 -11.02
N PHE A 394 16.41 7.75 -10.83
CA PHE A 394 15.77 7.87 -9.51
C PHE A 394 15.05 6.58 -9.08
N TYR A 395 15.01 6.34 -7.77
CA TYR A 395 14.31 5.23 -7.14
C TYR A 395 12.79 5.43 -7.16
N LYS A 396 12.31 6.62 -6.76
CA LYS A 396 10.89 7.03 -6.71
C LYS A 396 10.69 8.52 -7.02
N ASP A 397 9.45 8.94 -7.22
CA ASP A 397 9.15 10.34 -7.55
C ASP A 397 9.21 11.25 -6.31
N ILE A 398 8.57 10.87 -5.20
CA ILE A 398 8.44 11.75 -4.04
C ILE A 398 8.85 11.04 -2.75
N PHE A 399 9.68 11.69 -1.95
CA PHE A 399 9.79 11.38 -0.52
C PHE A 399 9.05 12.46 0.26
N MET A 400 8.07 12.07 1.05
CA MET A 400 7.23 12.98 1.82
C MET A 400 7.63 12.97 3.30
N ASP A 401 8.15 14.09 3.79
CA ASP A 401 8.48 14.26 5.20
C ASP A 401 7.37 15.01 5.94
N GLY A 402 6.67 14.28 6.80
CA GLY A 402 5.60 14.79 7.66
C GLY A 402 6.05 15.26 9.04
N GLY A 403 7.33 15.03 9.44
CA GLY A 403 7.96 15.51 10.69
C GLY A 403 7.39 15.06 12.04
N LYS A 404 8.10 15.40 13.13
CA LYS A 404 7.82 15.00 14.53
C LYS A 404 6.63 15.73 15.16
N TYR A 405 5.65 14.99 15.69
CA TYR A 405 4.45 15.51 16.40
C TYR A 405 3.49 16.33 15.56
N LEU A 406 3.47 16.09 14.26
CA LEU A 406 2.69 16.89 13.35
C LEU A 406 1.44 16.11 12.96
N THR A 407 0.32 16.82 12.85
CA THR A 407 -0.90 16.34 12.18
C THR A 407 -0.63 16.24 10.68
N SER A 408 0.26 15.33 10.29
CA SER A 408 0.66 15.13 8.91
C SER A 408 -0.38 14.28 8.18
N ARG A 409 -0.73 14.73 6.98
CA ARG A 409 -1.54 13.91 6.06
C ARG A 409 -0.69 12.72 5.66
N LYS A 410 -1.26 11.52 5.66
CA LYS A 410 -0.56 10.29 5.22
C LYS A 410 -0.72 10.03 3.71
N THR A 411 -1.49 10.89 3.05
CA THR A 411 -1.92 10.71 1.67
C THR A 411 -1.67 11.99 0.89
N LEU A 412 -1.10 11.86 -0.31
CA LEU A 412 -0.97 12.92 -1.29
C LEU A 412 -1.95 12.66 -2.44
N HIS A 413 -3.12 13.30 -2.42
CA HIS A 413 -4.14 13.10 -3.44
C HIS A 413 -3.62 13.45 -4.84
N ALA A 414 -2.83 14.53 -4.96
CA ALA A 414 -2.18 14.90 -6.22
C ALA A 414 -1.20 13.84 -6.72
N ALA A 415 -0.37 13.26 -5.84
CA ALA A 415 0.56 12.18 -6.24
C ALA A 415 -0.22 10.94 -6.71
N ASN A 416 -1.27 10.56 -5.98
CA ASN A 416 -2.15 9.44 -6.35
C ASN A 416 -2.85 9.66 -7.70
N SER A 417 -3.37 10.86 -7.93
CA SER A 417 -4.05 11.24 -9.18
C SER A 417 -3.09 11.21 -10.37
N LEU A 418 -1.86 11.69 -10.17
CA LEU A 418 -0.79 11.68 -11.16
C LEU A 418 -0.09 10.32 -11.31
N THR A 419 -0.50 9.30 -10.55
CA THR A 419 0.16 7.97 -10.50
C THR A 419 1.65 8.04 -10.13
N LEU A 420 2.05 9.06 -9.38
CA LEU A 420 3.42 9.23 -8.91
C LEU A 420 3.73 8.24 -7.79
N SER A 421 4.90 7.65 -7.85
CA SER A 421 5.43 6.81 -6.78
C SER A 421 5.92 7.68 -5.63
N TYR A 422 5.54 7.34 -4.40
CA TYR A 422 6.06 8.06 -3.24
C TYR A 422 6.29 7.16 -2.03
N GLU A 423 7.21 7.60 -1.19
CA GLU A 423 7.37 7.16 0.19
C GLU A 423 7.06 8.34 1.10
N TYR A 424 6.73 8.06 2.36
CA TYR A 424 6.52 9.11 3.34
C TYR A 424 7.03 8.68 4.71
N TYR A 425 7.27 9.65 5.58
CA TYR A 425 7.36 9.49 7.03
C TYR A 425 6.34 10.42 7.69
N ALA A 426 5.46 9.86 8.52
CA ALA A 426 4.36 10.54 9.21
C ALA A 426 4.20 9.93 10.62
N GLY A 427 5.20 10.17 11.47
CA GLY A 427 5.31 9.62 12.82
C GLY A 427 5.77 10.67 13.84
N THR A 428 5.81 10.28 15.11
CA THR A 428 6.24 11.16 16.23
C THR A 428 7.66 10.87 16.72
N ASP A 429 8.36 9.94 16.08
CA ASP A 429 9.69 9.47 16.48
C ASP A 429 10.80 10.22 15.71
N GLN A 430 11.53 11.07 16.42
CA GLN A 430 12.63 11.84 15.85
C GLN A 430 13.82 10.97 15.44
N SER A 431 14.12 9.93 16.23
CA SER A 431 15.22 9.01 15.92
C SER A 431 14.95 8.32 14.60
N LYS A 432 13.68 7.95 14.33
CA LYS A 432 13.31 7.33 13.07
C LYS A 432 13.39 8.26 11.87
N GLN A 433 12.95 9.51 12.02
CA GLN A 433 13.11 10.53 10.97
C GLN A 433 14.59 10.75 10.63
N ASN A 434 15.43 10.83 11.66
CA ASN A 434 16.88 10.98 11.50
C ASN A 434 17.52 9.75 10.86
N GLU A 435 17.14 8.54 11.26
CA GLU A 435 17.61 7.29 10.64
C GLU A 435 17.30 7.27 9.13
N LEU A 436 16.12 7.76 8.73
CA LEU A 436 15.73 7.82 7.32
C LEU A 436 16.53 8.88 6.55
N LEU A 437 16.68 10.08 7.09
CA LEU A 437 17.31 11.20 6.37
C LEU A 437 18.84 11.15 6.38
N ILE A 438 19.42 10.70 7.49
CA ILE A 438 20.87 10.69 7.73
C ILE A 438 21.47 9.34 7.39
N GLY A 439 20.73 8.27 7.71
CA GLY A 439 21.16 6.90 7.48
C GLY A 439 21.13 6.02 8.71
N SER A 440 21.46 4.75 8.47
CA SER A 440 21.57 3.67 9.43
C SER A 440 22.79 2.81 9.10
N ASP A 441 23.06 1.79 9.90
CA ASP A 441 24.13 0.81 9.62
C ASP A 441 23.92 0.08 8.28
N TYR A 442 22.69 -0.01 7.78
CA TYR A 442 22.36 -0.64 6.51
C TYR A 442 22.37 0.33 5.32
N ASP A 443 22.19 1.62 5.58
CA ASP A 443 22.10 2.67 4.56
C ASP A 443 22.69 3.96 5.10
N THR A 444 23.99 4.16 4.93
CA THR A 444 24.75 5.25 5.54
C THR A 444 24.52 6.58 4.84
N ASN A 445 23.74 6.58 3.76
CA ASN A 445 23.40 7.78 3.00
C ASN A 445 21.99 8.29 3.29
N GLY A 446 21.20 7.50 4.05
CA GLY A 446 19.78 7.70 4.19
C GLY A 446 19.03 7.46 2.88
N VAL A 447 17.71 7.56 2.97
CA VAL A 447 16.81 7.28 1.85
C VAL A 447 16.93 8.30 0.72
N LEU A 448 17.45 9.51 1.00
CA LEU A 448 17.48 10.59 0.02
C LEU A 448 18.56 10.42 -1.06
N LEU A 449 19.70 9.78 -0.75
CA LEU A 449 20.91 9.85 -1.59
C LEU A 449 21.47 8.47 -1.91
N TYR A 450 21.84 8.23 -3.17
CA TYR A 450 22.67 7.09 -3.55
C TYR A 450 24.09 7.21 -3.02
N PRO A 451 24.90 6.13 -3.08
CA PRO A 451 26.25 6.15 -2.54
C PRO A 451 27.17 7.24 -3.10
N ASP A 452 26.86 7.75 -4.28
CA ASP A 452 27.60 8.81 -4.96
C ASP A 452 27.06 10.23 -4.71
N GLY A 453 26.06 10.38 -3.84
CA GLY A 453 25.42 11.65 -3.53
C GLY A 453 24.31 12.08 -4.51
N GLN A 454 24.00 11.30 -5.55
CA GLN A 454 22.87 11.63 -6.43
C GLN A 454 21.52 11.32 -5.73
N PRO A 455 20.45 12.07 -6.03
CA PRO A 455 19.15 11.87 -5.38
C PRO A 455 18.52 10.52 -5.73
N ARG A 456 17.99 9.80 -4.73
CA ARG A 456 17.12 8.62 -4.93
C ARG A 456 15.68 9.02 -5.24
N PHE A 457 15.27 10.22 -4.84
CA PHE A 457 13.94 10.76 -5.11
C PHE A 457 14.04 11.98 -6.01
N LYS A 458 13.03 12.19 -6.85
CA LYS A 458 12.96 13.42 -7.66
C LYS A 458 12.63 14.63 -6.79
N MET A 459 11.74 14.47 -5.82
CA MET A 459 11.27 15.57 -4.97
C MET A 459 11.16 15.18 -3.50
N LEU A 460 11.68 16.03 -2.62
CA LEU A 460 11.33 16.06 -1.20
C LEU A 460 10.07 16.94 -1.03
N TYR A 461 8.97 16.35 -0.55
CA TYR A 461 7.76 17.09 -0.21
C TYR A 461 7.61 17.21 1.32
N VAL A 462 7.45 18.42 1.83
CA VAL A 462 7.28 18.65 3.27
C VAL A 462 5.90 19.23 3.54
N ASN A 463 5.13 18.58 4.42
CA ASN A 463 3.83 19.08 4.84
C ASN A 463 3.58 18.97 6.35
N GLY A 464 2.54 19.69 6.77
CA GLY A 464 2.00 19.59 8.12
C GLY A 464 2.89 20.21 9.21
N GLY A 465 2.24 20.45 10.35
CA GLY A 465 2.91 20.83 11.60
C GLY A 465 3.48 22.24 11.70
N GLY A 466 4.39 22.44 12.65
CA GLY A 466 5.06 23.73 12.87
C GLY A 466 6.47 23.70 12.27
N ALA A 467 6.80 24.67 11.40
CA ALA A 467 8.10 24.76 10.73
C ALA A 467 9.30 24.71 11.70
N THR A 468 9.14 25.29 12.90
CA THR A 468 10.15 25.26 13.95
C THR A 468 10.46 23.86 14.46
N ARG A 469 9.43 23.03 14.66
CA ARG A 469 9.61 21.65 15.14
C ARG A 469 10.27 20.76 14.08
N HIS A 470 9.97 20.99 12.81
CA HIS A 470 10.66 20.35 11.69
C HIS A 470 12.16 20.64 11.75
N GLY A 471 12.55 21.91 11.93
CA GLY A 471 13.95 22.30 12.10
C GLY A 471 14.65 21.65 13.29
N GLU A 472 14.04 21.74 14.47
CA GLU A 472 14.60 21.19 15.71
C GLU A 472 14.72 19.66 15.69
N SER A 473 13.92 18.98 14.87
CA SER A 473 13.95 17.52 14.77
C SER A 473 15.18 16.99 14.02
N LEU A 474 15.74 17.79 13.11
CA LEU A 474 16.91 17.39 12.32
C LEU A 474 18.22 17.74 13.02
N THR A 475 19.16 16.81 13.01
CA THR A 475 20.55 17.10 13.40
C THR A 475 21.27 17.89 12.30
N ALA A 476 22.46 18.42 12.59
CA ALA A 476 23.30 19.09 11.58
C ALA A 476 23.52 18.21 10.33
N ASN A 477 23.78 16.92 10.51
CA ASN A 477 23.92 15.97 9.41
C ASN A 477 22.64 15.83 8.59
N GLY A 478 21.47 15.87 9.22
CA GLY A 478 20.18 15.81 8.51
C GLY A 478 19.95 17.04 7.62
N LEU A 479 20.34 18.21 8.11
CA LEU A 479 20.30 19.45 7.32
C LEU A 479 21.24 19.37 6.12
N ASP A 480 22.46 18.89 6.32
CA ASP A 480 23.45 18.77 5.25
C ASP A 480 23.03 17.74 4.22
N ARG A 481 22.45 16.59 4.62
CA ARG A 481 21.88 15.60 3.69
C ARG A 481 20.77 16.17 2.81
N ILE A 482 19.87 16.99 3.37
CA ILE A 482 18.81 17.63 2.58
C ILE A 482 19.39 18.68 1.62
N ARG A 483 20.40 19.44 2.06
CA ARG A 483 21.11 20.39 1.18
C ARG A 483 21.82 19.66 0.05
N GLU A 484 22.53 18.58 0.36
CA GLU A 484 23.16 17.72 -0.64
C GLU A 484 22.15 17.16 -1.62
N PHE A 485 21.01 16.66 -1.14
CA PHE A 485 19.91 16.22 -2.00
C PHE A 485 19.48 17.32 -2.97
N TYR A 486 19.29 18.54 -2.47
CA TYR A 486 18.90 19.69 -3.30
C TYR A 486 19.97 20.09 -4.33
N PHE A 487 21.21 20.27 -3.88
CA PHE A 487 22.32 20.71 -4.72
C PHE A 487 22.77 19.65 -5.73
N ASN A 488 22.50 18.37 -5.48
CA ASN A 488 22.71 17.28 -6.44
C ASN A 488 21.50 17.02 -7.35
N GLY A 489 20.53 17.93 -7.39
CA GLY A 489 19.45 17.93 -8.38
C GLY A 489 18.08 17.50 -7.86
N GLY A 490 17.94 17.16 -6.58
CA GLY A 490 16.65 16.82 -5.97
C GLY A 490 15.78 18.07 -5.77
N SER A 491 14.55 18.08 -6.24
CA SER A 491 13.64 19.20 -6.06
C SER A 491 13.02 19.22 -4.66
N TYR A 492 12.59 20.39 -4.20
CA TYR A 492 11.88 20.58 -2.94
C TYR A 492 10.49 21.16 -3.21
N CYS A 493 9.46 20.66 -2.52
CA CYS A 493 8.16 21.31 -2.46
C CYS A 493 7.62 21.32 -1.04
N GLY A 494 7.06 22.43 -0.59
CA GLY A 494 6.54 22.53 0.78
C GLY A 494 5.25 23.34 0.86
N SER A 495 4.27 22.83 1.62
CA SER A 495 3.02 23.55 1.91
C SER A 495 3.02 24.14 3.31
N CYS A 496 2.57 25.38 3.45
CA CYS A 496 2.46 26.15 4.69
C CYS A 496 3.73 26.07 5.55
N ALA A 497 3.73 25.21 6.58
CA ALA A 497 4.90 24.92 7.42
C ALA A 497 6.13 24.48 6.61
N GLY A 498 5.94 23.60 5.62
CA GLY A 498 7.00 23.17 4.72
C GLY A 498 7.53 24.30 3.85
N SER A 499 6.70 25.28 3.48
CA SER A 499 7.15 26.45 2.73
C SER A 499 8.08 27.36 3.56
N PHE A 500 7.91 27.42 4.88
CA PHE A 500 8.88 28.11 5.76
C PHE A 500 10.20 27.35 5.87
N PHE A 501 10.17 26.02 5.74
CA PHE A 501 11.30 25.16 6.02
C PHE A 501 12.43 25.33 4.99
N SER A 502 12.10 25.70 3.74
CA SER A 502 13.09 25.89 2.68
C SER A 502 14.08 27.03 2.94
N GLY A 503 13.70 28.07 3.70
CA GLY A 503 14.44 29.33 3.77
C GLY A 503 14.29 30.08 5.10
N ARG A 504 14.61 31.38 5.09
CA ARG A 504 14.52 32.24 6.30
C ARG A 504 13.11 32.80 6.45
N ASN A 505 12.62 32.83 7.69
CA ASN A 505 11.35 33.48 8.00
C ASN A 505 11.53 34.64 8.97
N VAL A 506 10.97 35.80 8.61
CA VAL A 506 11.02 37.02 9.42
C VAL A 506 9.61 37.43 9.84
N ASP A 507 9.49 37.83 11.10
CA ASP A 507 8.24 38.27 11.72
C ASP A 507 8.58 39.39 12.69
N SER A 508 8.61 40.65 12.19
CA SER A 508 8.83 41.95 12.85
C SER A 508 9.84 42.07 14.02
N ARG A 509 10.57 41.00 14.34
CA ARG A 509 11.50 40.86 15.46
C ARG A 509 12.90 41.21 15.01
N THR A 510 13.66 41.79 15.94
CA THR A 510 15.05 42.25 15.76
C THR A 510 16.05 41.12 15.60
N GLU A 511 15.71 39.89 16.00
CA GLU A 511 16.57 38.72 15.84
C GLU A 511 16.08 37.81 14.69
N PRO A 512 16.92 37.55 13.68
CA PRO A 512 16.58 36.63 12.60
C PRO A 512 16.47 35.20 13.15
N ARG A 513 15.41 34.48 12.75
CA ARG A 513 15.39 33.03 12.90
C ARG A 513 16.38 32.45 11.89
N GLU A 514 17.31 31.63 12.35
CA GLU A 514 18.11 30.82 11.43
C GLU A 514 17.16 30.01 10.53
N SER A 515 17.39 30.10 9.23
CA SER A 515 16.72 29.29 8.22
C SER A 515 16.94 27.83 8.53
N TYR A 516 15.88 27.03 8.49
CA TYR A 516 15.99 25.62 8.82
C TYR A 516 16.81 24.86 7.77
N LEU A 517 16.44 24.89 6.49
CA LEU A 517 17.20 24.18 5.44
C LEU A 517 18.26 25.02 4.70
N ASN A 518 18.12 26.34 4.60
CA ASN A 518 19.02 27.22 3.83
C ASN A 518 19.08 26.97 2.30
N ILE A 519 18.11 26.27 1.72
CA ILE A 519 18.08 26.01 0.26
C ILE A 519 17.44 27.16 -0.54
N PHE A 520 16.58 27.97 0.10
CA PHE A 520 16.04 29.22 -0.44
C PHE A 520 16.73 30.44 0.21
N PRO A 521 17.42 31.31 -0.55
CA PRO A 521 18.34 32.29 0.03
C PRO A 521 17.65 33.56 0.59
N TYR A 522 16.39 33.81 0.23
CA TYR A 522 15.66 35.03 0.56
C TYR A 522 14.77 34.89 1.81
N ASN A 523 14.41 36.03 2.38
CA ASN A 523 13.47 36.09 3.50
C ASN A 523 12.03 35.91 3.01
N THR A 524 11.25 35.16 3.77
CA THR A 524 9.81 35.00 3.59
C THR A 524 9.06 35.67 4.74
N PHE A 525 7.84 36.13 4.48
CA PHE A 525 7.04 36.86 5.46
C PHE A 525 5.87 36.02 5.93
N ASN A 526 5.52 36.12 7.21
CA ASN A 526 4.29 35.52 7.70
C ASN A 526 3.06 36.33 7.25
N THR A 527 2.01 35.61 6.84
CA THR A 527 0.72 36.20 6.52
C THR A 527 -0.01 36.77 7.75
N GLY A 528 0.10 36.13 8.93
CA GLY A 528 -0.65 36.49 10.14
C GLY A 528 -2.09 35.97 10.17
N MET A 529 -2.56 35.30 9.11
CA MET A 529 -3.92 34.80 8.99
C MET A 529 -4.04 33.38 9.53
N LYS A 530 -4.92 33.11 10.50
CA LYS A 530 -5.10 31.77 11.10
C LYS A 530 -6.50 31.23 10.86
N ASN A 531 -6.62 29.96 10.49
CA ASN A 531 -7.89 29.27 10.25
C ASN A 531 -8.85 29.99 9.30
N VAL A 532 -8.33 30.49 8.18
CA VAL A 532 -9.14 31.19 7.17
C VAL A 532 -9.20 30.42 5.85
N ARG A 533 -10.17 30.76 5.01
CA ARG A 533 -10.24 30.35 3.61
C ARG A 533 -9.85 31.53 2.73
N VAL A 534 -8.95 31.28 1.78
CA VAL A 534 -8.46 32.27 0.81
C VAL A 534 -8.64 31.77 -0.60
N ALA A 535 -8.58 32.68 -1.57
CA ALA A 535 -8.50 32.35 -2.97
C ALA A 535 -7.11 32.63 -3.51
N HIS A 536 -6.72 31.88 -4.54
CA HIS A 536 -5.54 32.16 -5.34
C HIS A 536 -5.93 32.53 -6.76
N VAL A 537 -5.13 33.39 -7.38
CA VAL A 537 -5.21 33.70 -8.80
C VAL A 537 -3.88 33.35 -9.44
N LEU A 538 -3.91 32.60 -10.53
CA LEU A 538 -2.71 32.29 -11.31
C LEU A 538 -2.54 33.38 -12.38
N PRO A 539 -1.43 34.15 -12.36
CA PRO A 539 -1.14 35.13 -13.39
C PRO A 539 -1.12 34.49 -14.78
N LYS A 540 -1.46 35.25 -15.84
CA LYS A 540 -1.49 34.74 -17.23
C LYS A 540 -0.17 34.07 -17.68
N GLY A 541 0.96 34.50 -17.14
CA GLY A 541 2.29 33.93 -17.43
C GLY A 541 2.73 32.85 -16.44
N SER A 542 1.86 32.36 -15.55
CA SER A 542 2.23 31.36 -14.55
C SER A 542 2.64 30.04 -15.23
N PRO A 543 3.83 29.49 -14.92
CA PRO A 543 4.26 28.17 -15.40
C PRO A 543 3.27 27.05 -15.10
N LEU A 544 2.48 27.17 -14.02
CA LEU A 544 1.50 26.15 -13.64
C LEU A 544 0.39 25.97 -14.69
N LEU A 545 0.10 26.99 -15.49
CA LEU A 545 -0.90 26.94 -16.56
C LEU A 545 -0.50 26.02 -17.73
N SER A 546 0.77 25.61 -17.80
CA SER A 546 1.22 24.62 -18.81
C SER A 546 0.84 23.18 -18.46
N TYR A 547 0.52 22.89 -17.19
CA TYR A 547 0.20 21.54 -16.71
C TYR A 547 -1.30 21.29 -16.58
N ARG A 548 -2.07 22.29 -16.12
CA ARG A 548 -3.51 22.20 -15.90
C ARG A 548 -4.22 23.49 -16.25
N GLN A 549 -5.50 23.35 -16.57
CA GLN A 549 -6.43 24.47 -16.71
C GLN A 549 -7.20 24.63 -15.39
N PHE A 550 -7.49 25.88 -15.06
CA PHE A 550 -8.22 26.26 -13.85
C PHE A 550 -9.50 26.97 -14.26
N GLY A 551 -10.47 27.08 -13.35
CA GLY A 551 -11.75 27.72 -13.61
C GLY A 551 -11.67 29.16 -14.10
N ALA A 552 -12.83 29.82 -14.18
CA ALA A 552 -12.93 31.18 -14.72
C ALA A 552 -11.90 32.13 -14.09
N ASN A 553 -11.20 32.88 -14.95
CA ASN A 553 -10.15 33.84 -14.57
C ASN A 553 -8.92 33.24 -13.86
N ASN A 554 -8.63 31.95 -14.06
CA ASN A 554 -7.51 31.25 -13.42
C ASN A 554 -7.54 31.36 -11.89
N ARG A 555 -8.74 31.32 -11.31
CA ARG A 555 -8.98 31.50 -9.88
C ARG A 555 -9.25 30.16 -9.22
N VAL A 556 -8.68 29.95 -8.04
CA VAL A 556 -8.91 28.77 -7.19
C VAL A 556 -9.39 29.22 -5.82
N ASP A 557 -10.65 28.92 -5.50
CA ASP A 557 -11.30 29.35 -4.26
C ASP A 557 -11.18 28.32 -3.11
N ASP A 558 -11.55 28.76 -1.90
CA ASP A 558 -11.73 27.93 -0.70
C ASP A 558 -10.47 27.12 -0.28
N ILE A 559 -9.30 27.75 -0.38
CA ILE A 559 -8.03 27.14 0.03
C ILE A 559 -7.84 27.39 1.53
N TYR A 560 -7.63 26.32 2.30
CA TYR A 560 -7.37 26.44 3.74
C TYR A 560 -6.01 27.08 3.98
N HIS A 561 -5.98 28.04 4.89
CA HIS A 561 -4.78 28.77 5.25
C HIS A 561 -4.63 28.91 6.75
N ASN A 562 -3.43 28.60 7.26
CA ASN A 562 -3.11 28.69 8.66
C ASN A 562 -1.71 29.23 8.89
N ASN A 563 -1.56 30.53 8.69
CA ASN A 563 -0.38 31.31 9.05
C ASN A 563 0.87 30.91 8.26
N GLY A 564 0.69 30.46 7.01
CA GLY A 564 1.77 30.22 6.06
C GLY A 564 2.45 31.52 5.61
N ASN A 565 3.49 31.38 4.79
CA ASN A 565 4.27 32.49 4.26
C ASN A 565 3.77 33.02 2.91
N TRP A 566 4.33 34.17 2.55
CA TRP A 566 4.11 34.86 1.29
C TRP A 566 5.32 35.74 0.96
N LEU A 567 5.37 36.24 -0.29
CA LEU A 567 6.35 37.22 -0.75
C LEU A 567 5.65 38.40 -1.46
N PRO A 568 6.07 39.65 -1.22
CA PRO A 568 5.59 40.78 -2.03
C PRO A 568 6.08 40.63 -3.47
N THR A 569 5.17 40.73 -4.44
CA THR A 569 5.47 40.57 -5.87
C THR A 569 6.40 41.66 -6.40
N GLU A 570 6.31 42.87 -5.85
CA GLU A 570 7.24 43.98 -6.12
C GLU A 570 8.67 43.66 -5.67
N THR A 571 8.83 43.04 -4.49
CA THR A 571 10.15 42.63 -3.98
C THR A 571 10.76 41.54 -4.86
N ILE A 572 9.95 40.57 -5.31
CA ILE A 572 10.41 39.53 -6.24
C ILE A 572 10.97 40.18 -7.51
N SER A 573 10.18 41.05 -8.12
CA SER A 573 10.51 41.67 -9.41
C SER A 573 11.73 42.59 -9.36
N SER A 574 11.96 43.25 -8.22
CA SER A 574 13.03 44.24 -8.05
C SER A 574 14.35 43.67 -7.51
N SER A 575 14.31 42.58 -6.74
CA SER A 575 15.46 42.19 -5.90
C SER A 575 15.72 40.69 -5.78
N MET A 576 14.82 39.81 -6.21
CA MET A 576 15.00 38.36 -6.10
C MET A 576 15.30 37.74 -7.46
N LYS A 577 16.54 37.29 -7.66
CA LYS A 577 16.95 36.60 -8.87
C LYS A 577 16.46 35.16 -8.84
N ASN A 578 16.08 34.65 -10.01
CA ASN A 578 15.67 33.26 -10.22
C ASN A 578 14.43 32.83 -9.41
N VAL A 579 13.58 33.79 -9.02
CA VAL A 579 12.30 33.53 -8.33
C VAL A 579 11.14 33.81 -9.28
N GLU A 580 10.20 32.88 -9.35
CA GLU A 580 9.04 32.96 -10.23
C GLU A 580 7.74 32.96 -9.42
N ILE A 581 6.78 33.81 -9.80
CA ILE A 581 5.45 33.87 -9.19
C ILE A 581 4.56 32.83 -9.89
N LEU A 582 4.04 31.88 -9.12
CA LEU A 582 3.19 30.80 -9.64
C LEU A 582 1.70 31.06 -9.37
N ALA A 583 1.37 31.65 -8.22
CA ALA A 583 0.02 32.10 -7.88
C ALA A 583 0.09 33.24 -6.84
N THR A 584 -0.91 34.12 -6.83
CA THR A 584 -1.03 35.22 -5.87
C THR A 584 -2.22 35.03 -4.94
N TYR A 585 -2.14 35.58 -3.73
CA TYR A 585 -3.31 35.68 -2.85
C TYR A 585 -4.33 36.66 -3.44
N ASP A 586 -5.60 36.30 -3.32
CA ASP A 586 -6.73 37.21 -3.50
C ASP A 586 -7.47 37.31 -2.17
N LYS A 587 -7.16 38.38 -1.44
CA LYS A 587 -7.70 38.70 -0.12
C LYS A 587 -7.81 40.22 0.03
N PRO A 588 -8.79 40.87 -0.62
CA PRO A 588 -8.92 42.32 -0.60
C PRO A 588 -8.94 42.87 0.82
N GLY A 589 -8.22 43.97 1.03
CA GLY A 589 -8.09 44.65 2.32
C GLY A 589 -7.11 44.01 3.31
N HIS A 590 -6.39 42.95 2.93
CA HIS A 590 -5.34 42.35 3.75
C HIS A 590 -3.95 42.61 3.15
N LYS A 591 -2.91 42.72 3.97
CA LYS A 591 -1.53 43.06 3.54
C LYS A 591 -0.90 42.10 2.52
N VAL A 592 -1.49 40.92 2.33
CA VAL A 592 -0.98 39.85 1.46
C VAL A 592 -1.63 39.89 0.08
N ASP A 593 -2.68 40.69 -0.09
CA ASP A 593 -3.45 40.77 -1.33
C ASP A 593 -2.54 41.09 -2.51
N GLY A 594 -2.66 40.32 -3.60
CA GLY A 594 -1.77 40.42 -4.77
C GLY A 594 -0.32 39.94 -4.53
N GLY A 595 0.04 39.56 -3.31
CA GLY A 595 1.32 38.96 -2.97
C GLY A 595 1.43 37.51 -3.45
N ALA A 596 2.65 37.02 -3.67
CA ALA A 596 2.89 35.65 -4.11
C ALA A 596 2.48 34.64 -3.02
N ALA A 597 1.48 33.84 -3.32
CA ALA A 597 1.01 32.73 -2.50
C ALA A 597 1.74 31.43 -2.81
N ILE A 598 2.14 31.27 -4.08
CA ILE A 598 2.98 30.18 -4.54
C ILE A 598 4.10 30.77 -5.37
N TRP A 599 5.34 30.38 -5.09
CA TRP A 599 6.52 30.80 -5.86
C TRP A 599 7.48 29.64 -6.03
N ALA A 600 8.33 29.75 -7.05
CA ALA A 600 9.42 28.83 -7.27
C ALA A 600 10.78 29.52 -7.25
N TYR A 601 11.82 28.76 -6.95
CA TYR A 601 13.22 29.16 -7.07
C TYR A 601 14.03 28.07 -7.75
N LYS A 602 14.83 28.43 -8.76
CA LYS A 602 15.77 27.51 -9.41
C LYS A 602 17.05 28.24 -9.76
N GLN A 603 18.15 27.92 -9.07
CA GLN A 603 19.42 28.63 -9.24
C GLN A 603 20.04 28.41 -10.62
N GLU A 604 20.10 27.15 -11.06
CA GLU A 604 20.71 26.73 -12.33
C GLU A 604 20.19 25.35 -12.75
N THR A 605 20.64 24.83 -13.90
CA THR A 605 20.13 23.59 -14.48
C THR A 605 20.48 22.33 -13.69
N GLY A 606 21.65 22.29 -13.03
CA GLY A 606 22.14 21.13 -12.28
C GLY A 606 21.54 20.99 -10.87
N VAL A 607 20.91 22.04 -10.35
CA VAL A 607 20.33 22.08 -9.00
C VAL A 607 18.82 21.85 -9.10
N GLY A 608 18.24 21.25 -8.06
CA GLY A 608 16.80 21.05 -7.96
C GLY A 608 16.00 22.36 -7.96
N ARG A 609 14.68 22.25 -8.13
CA ARG A 609 13.75 23.39 -8.02
C ARG A 609 13.08 23.39 -6.65
N ILE A 610 12.94 24.56 -6.05
CA ILE A 610 12.13 24.78 -4.84
C ILE A 610 10.76 25.31 -5.28
N VAL A 611 9.67 24.71 -4.81
CA VAL A 611 8.29 25.18 -4.99
C VAL A 611 7.63 25.36 -3.63
N ASN A 612 7.36 26.60 -3.26
CA ASN A 612 6.82 26.98 -1.97
C ASN A 612 5.35 27.36 -2.09
N ILE A 613 4.49 26.72 -1.29
CA ILE A 613 3.04 26.90 -1.28
C ILE A 613 2.65 27.46 0.09
N GLY A 614 2.15 28.70 0.14
CA GLY A 614 1.80 29.37 1.41
C GLY A 614 0.57 28.79 2.12
N CYS A 615 -0.23 27.95 1.45
CA CYS A 615 -1.51 27.43 1.97
C CYS A 615 -1.57 25.90 1.94
N HIS A 616 -2.76 25.33 2.17
CA HIS A 616 -3.01 23.89 2.17
C HIS A 616 -3.96 23.39 1.04
N PRO A 617 -3.60 23.54 -0.25
CA PRO A 617 -4.40 22.97 -1.34
C PRO A 617 -4.30 21.43 -1.42
N GLU A 618 -3.25 20.82 -0.85
CA GLU A 618 -2.92 19.39 -0.97
C GLU A 618 -3.95 18.44 -0.34
N GLY A 619 -4.87 18.98 0.45
CA GLY A 619 -5.92 18.20 1.11
C GLY A 619 -7.13 17.89 0.26
N SER A 620 -7.21 18.39 -0.98
CA SER A 620 -8.36 18.21 -1.85
C SER A 620 -8.21 16.96 -2.72
N GLU A 621 -9.26 16.15 -2.82
CA GLU A 621 -9.29 14.94 -3.66
C GLU A 621 -9.83 15.20 -5.08
N SER A 622 -10.33 16.41 -5.34
CA SER A 622 -10.92 16.80 -6.63
C SER A 622 -10.92 18.31 -6.83
N GLY A 623 -11.31 18.74 -8.04
CA GLY A 623 -11.48 20.14 -8.43
C GLY A 623 -10.18 20.94 -8.53
N ASP A 624 -10.31 22.25 -8.70
CA ASP A 624 -9.18 23.13 -8.98
C ASP A 624 -8.09 23.14 -7.90
N LYS A 625 -8.44 22.83 -6.63
CA LYS A 625 -7.47 22.66 -5.55
C LYS A 625 -6.56 21.44 -5.74
N LEU A 626 -7.12 20.33 -6.23
CA LEU A 626 -6.33 19.17 -6.64
C LEU A 626 -5.42 19.56 -7.80
N LEU A 627 -5.97 20.19 -8.85
CA LEU A 627 -5.21 20.60 -10.04
C LEU A 627 -4.07 21.57 -9.70
N LEU A 628 -4.25 22.43 -8.69
CA LEU A 628 -3.24 23.38 -8.23
C LEU A 628 -2.06 22.65 -7.59
N THR A 629 -2.35 21.64 -6.78
CA THR A 629 -1.34 20.79 -6.15
C THR A 629 -0.63 19.92 -7.19
N GLU A 630 -1.38 19.32 -8.12
CA GLU A 630 -0.82 18.54 -9.23
C GLU A 630 0.16 19.37 -10.07
N SER A 631 -0.25 20.58 -10.46
CA SER A 631 0.58 21.47 -11.28
C SER A 631 1.85 21.87 -10.53
N SER A 632 1.75 22.14 -9.23
CA SER A 632 2.91 22.46 -8.39
C SER A 632 3.88 21.28 -8.28
N PHE A 633 3.37 20.05 -8.16
CA PHE A 633 4.20 18.83 -8.11
C PHE A 633 4.87 18.57 -9.45
N LEU A 634 4.12 18.61 -10.55
CA LEU A 634 4.68 18.44 -11.89
C LEU A 634 5.75 19.51 -12.19
N TYR A 635 5.49 20.76 -11.81
CA TYR A 635 6.48 21.83 -11.97
C TYR A 635 7.74 21.60 -11.13
N ALA A 636 7.62 21.12 -9.90
CA ALA A 636 8.78 20.76 -9.10
C ALA A 636 9.57 19.57 -9.70
N LEU A 637 8.87 18.54 -10.19
CA LEU A 637 9.46 17.33 -10.77
C LEU A 637 10.16 17.60 -12.11
N ASP A 638 9.65 18.50 -12.93
CA ASP A 638 10.33 18.98 -14.15
C ASP A 638 11.55 19.86 -13.82
N GLY A 639 11.70 20.23 -12.56
CA GLY A 639 12.78 21.06 -12.05
C GLY A 639 13.99 20.30 -11.57
N VAL A 640 13.97 18.97 -11.64
CA VAL A 640 15.05 18.09 -11.20
C VAL A 640 16.33 18.34 -12.02
N GLY A 641 17.47 18.21 -11.36
CA GLY A 641 18.79 18.38 -11.97
C GLY A 641 19.14 17.30 -12.98
N THR A 642 20.14 17.57 -13.82
CA THR A 642 20.63 16.60 -14.83
C THR A 642 21.60 15.59 -14.21
N PRO A 643 21.52 14.29 -14.58
CA PRO A 643 22.49 13.27 -14.14
C PRO A 643 23.94 13.65 -14.48
N MET A 644 24.90 13.15 -13.69
CA MET A 644 26.33 13.48 -13.84
C MET A 644 27.11 12.44 -14.64
N ILE A 645 28.12 12.89 -15.40
CA ILE A 645 29.14 12.02 -15.99
C ILE A 645 30.20 11.68 -14.93
N LYS A 646 30.40 10.39 -14.68
CA LYS A 646 31.37 9.88 -13.70
C LYS A 646 32.81 10.10 -14.15
N SER A 647 33.12 9.78 -15.40
CA SER A 647 34.47 9.91 -15.94
C SER A 647 34.51 9.72 -17.46
N HIS A 648 35.64 10.10 -18.05
CA HIS A 648 36.06 9.62 -19.36
C HIS A 648 36.76 8.26 -19.20
N LEU A 649 36.37 7.26 -19.99
CA LEU A 649 36.99 5.93 -19.99
C LEU A 649 38.13 5.91 -21.00
N GLU A 650 39.32 5.58 -20.51
CA GLU A 650 40.51 5.37 -21.33
C GLU A 650 40.47 4.00 -22.00
N LEU A 651 40.95 3.92 -23.25
CA LEU A 651 40.98 2.67 -24.00
C LEU A 651 41.92 1.65 -23.33
N ASN A 652 41.45 0.42 -23.21
CA ASN A 652 42.14 -0.73 -22.60
C ASN A 652 42.54 -0.51 -21.13
N GLN A 653 41.80 0.34 -20.41
CA GLN A 653 41.93 0.48 -18.96
C GLN A 653 40.64 0.07 -18.26
N VAL A 654 40.76 -0.83 -17.28
CA VAL A 654 39.64 -1.23 -16.43
C VAL A 654 39.38 -0.16 -15.39
N ARG A 655 38.15 0.34 -15.32
CA ARG A 655 37.70 1.21 -14.24
C ARG A 655 36.91 0.40 -13.22
N GLN A 656 37.36 0.42 -11.97
CA GLN A 656 36.65 -0.18 -10.83
C GLN A 656 35.70 0.86 -10.20
N MET A 657 34.49 0.42 -9.87
CA MET A 657 33.43 1.22 -9.23
C MET A 657 33.02 0.51 -7.95
N ASP A 658 33.83 0.63 -6.90
CA ASP A 658 33.74 -0.18 -5.68
C ASP A 658 33.75 0.64 -4.38
N GLN A 659 33.86 1.97 -4.48
CA GLN A 659 33.95 2.86 -3.32
C GLN A 659 32.59 3.08 -2.66
N PHE A 660 32.59 3.16 -1.34
CA PHE A 660 31.45 3.58 -0.54
C PHE A 660 31.41 5.11 -0.42
N SER A 661 30.31 5.63 0.10
CA SER A 661 30.11 7.07 0.31
C SER A 661 31.11 7.67 1.29
N GLN A 662 31.49 6.88 2.29
CA GLN A 662 32.44 7.31 3.32
C GLN A 662 33.87 7.49 2.77
N ASP A 663 34.18 6.86 1.64
CA ASP A 663 35.49 6.99 0.99
C ASP A 663 35.66 8.37 0.33
N ASN A 664 34.58 9.14 0.17
CA ASN A 664 34.56 10.48 -0.42
C ASN A 664 35.16 10.53 -1.85
N GLN A 665 34.89 9.49 -2.63
CA GLN A 665 35.31 9.34 -4.04
C GLN A 665 34.09 9.08 -4.95
N PRO A 666 33.15 10.04 -5.09
CA PRO A 666 31.87 9.84 -5.78
C PRO A 666 31.99 9.43 -7.26
N GLN A 667 33.13 9.71 -7.90
CA GLN A 667 33.45 9.28 -9.26
C GLN A 667 33.82 7.80 -9.39
N PHE A 668 34.08 7.11 -8.29
CA PHE A 668 34.36 5.66 -8.18
C PHE A 668 33.32 4.92 -7.33
N ALA A 669 32.26 5.60 -6.91
CA ALA A 669 31.24 5.05 -6.03
C ALA A 669 30.52 3.84 -6.64
N ARG A 670 30.02 2.97 -5.77
CA ARG A 670 29.10 1.87 -6.10
C ARG A 670 27.78 2.40 -6.66
N ILE A 671 27.11 1.61 -7.50
CA ILE A 671 25.84 2.00 -8.14
C ILE A 671 24.65 1.56 -7.30
N GLY A 672 23.78 2.51 -6.92
CA GLY A 672 22.54 2.25 -6.21
C GLY A 672 21.42 1.70 -7.09
N GLY A 673 20.35 1.20 -6.48
CA GLY A 673 19.24 0.59 -7.22
C GLY A 673 18.39 1.58 -7.99
N PHE A 674 18.04 1.30 -9.26
CA PHE A 674 17.45 2.24 -10.22
C PHE A 674 18.29 3.47 -10.57
N GLN A 675 19.58 3.45 -10.24
CA GLN A 675 20.53 4.49 -10.61
C GLN A 675 21.19 4.23 -11.97
N TYR A 676 21.59 5.30 -12.66
CA TYR A 676 22.52 5.25 -13.78
C TYR A 676 23.88 5.83 -13.40
N HIS A 677 24.95 5.17 -13.82
CA HIS A 677 26.29 5.74 -13.90
C HIS A 677 26.62 6.02 -15.36
N HIS A 678 26.88 7.29 -15.68
CA HIS A 678 27.21 7.73 -17.04
C HIS A 678 28.71 7.92 -17.22
N PHE A 679 29.22 7.52 -18.37
CA PHE A 679 30.62 7.63 -18.76
C PHE A 679 30.71 8.15 -20.20
N THR A 680 31.86 8.72 -20.55
CA THR A 680 32.19 9.04 -21.95
C THR A 680 33.42 8.28 -22.40
N PHE A 681 33.59 8.08 -23.70
CA PHE A 681 34.83 7.59 -24.30
C PHE A 681 34.94 8.12 -25.74
N THR A 682 36.17 8.21 -26.26
CA THR A 682 36.41 8.73 -27.61
C THR A 682 36.79 7.59 -28.55
N VAL A 683 36.09 7.50 -29.69
CA VAL A 683 36.49 6.64 -30.82
C VAL A 683 37.33 7.52 -31.77
N PRO A 684 38.62 7.24 -31.98
CA PRO A 684 39.48 8.16 -32.72
C PRO A 684 39.19 8.15 -34.24
N PRO A 685 39.43 9.27 -34.94
CA PRO A 685 39.28 9.37 -36.40
C PRO A 685 40.34 8.52 -37.10
N SER A 686 39.91 7.58 -37.95
CA SER A 686 40.72 6.90 -38.98
C SER A 686 42.15 6.49 -38.56
N SER A 687 42.27 5.33 -37.94
CA SER A 687 43.42 4.43 -38.17
C SER A 687 42.96 2.99 -38.41
N PHE A 688 41.66 2.80 -38.66
CA PHE A 688 41.01 1.53 -38.50
C PHE A 688 40.68 0.89 -39.84
N GLY A 689 41.37 -0.21 -40.15
CA GLY A 689 40.97 -1.10 -41.25
C GLY A 689 39.56 -1.63 -41.03
N ASP A 690 38.92 -2.14 -42.08
CA ASP A 690 37.49 -2.45 -42.10
C ASP A 690 36.97 -3.40 -40.99
N ASN A 691 37.87 -4.12 -40.31
CA ASN A 691 37.60 -5.15 -39.31
C ASN A 691 37.77 -4.74 -37.83
N GLN A 692 38.04 -3.47 -37.50
CA GLN A 692 38.20 -3.04 -36.10
C GLN A 692 36.86 -2.74 -35.42
N ARG A 693 36.66 -3.34 -34.25
CA ARG A 693 35.46 -3.15 -33.40
C ARG A 693 35.87 -2.62 -32.04
N VAL A 694 34.99 -1.81 -31.46
CA VAL A 694 35.08 -1.37 -30.06
C VAL A 694 34.19 -2.29 -29.23
N THR A 695 34.74 -2.77 -28.12
CA THR A 695 34.05 -3.63 -27.17
C THR A 695 33.95 -2.90 -25.85
N ILE A 696 32.74 -2.70 -25.36
CA ILE A 696 32.50 -2.20 -24.01
C ILE A 696 32.11 -3.42 -23.17
N GLU A 697 32.89 -3.70 -22.14
CA GLU A 697 32.68 -4.83 -21.22
C GLU A 697 32.35 -4.28 -19.84
N LEU A 698 31.27 -4.79 -19.27
CA LEU A 698 30.80 -4.52 -17.92
C LEU A 698 30.82 -5.85 -17.16
N LYS A 699 31.49 -5.89 -16.02
CA LYS A 699 31.50 -7.06 -15.13
C LYS A 699 30.99 -6.65 -13.76
N SER A 700 29.95 -7.33 -13.31
CA SER A 700 29.51 -7.26 -11.93
C SER A 700 30.28 -8.25 -11.08
N ASN A 701 30.50 -7.90 -9.81
CA ASN A 701 31.11 -8.79 -8.83
C ASN A 701 30.08 -9.76 -8.19
N GLU A 702 28.79 -9.60 -8.48
CA GLU A 702 27.67 -10.39 -7.95
C GLU A 702 26.61 -10.68 -9.03
N SER A 703 25.81 -11.74 -8.89
CA SER A 703 24.75 -12.11 -9.84
C SER A 703 23.65 -11.05 -9.88
N THR A 704 23.68 -10.16 -10.89
CA THR A 704 22.96 -8.88 -10.83
C THR A 704 22.37 -8.45 -12.17
N ASP A 705 21.26 -7.71 -12.07
CA ASP A 705 20.57 -7.06 -13.18
C ASP A 705 21.22 -5.69 -13.49
N LEU A 706 22.53 -5.68 -13.80
CA LEU A 706 23.21 -4.52 -14.38
C LEU A 706 23.05 -4.50 -15.90
N HIS A 707 22.62 -3.36 -16.43
CA HIS A 707 22.42 -3.13 -17.85
C HIS A 707 23.45 -2.15 -18.39
N LEU A 708 23.88 -2.37 -19.62
CA LEU A 708 24.81 -1.49 -20.34
C LEU A 708 24.09 -0.85 -21.53
N TYR A 709 24.21 0.47 -21.64
CA TYR A 709 23.64 1.26 -22.73
C TYR A 709 24.72 2.10 -23.40
N LEU A 710 24.63 2.26 -24.72
CA LEU A 710 25.47 3.18 -25.50
C LEU A 710 24.61 4.13 -26.30
N ALA A 711 25.02 5.39 -26.34
CA ALA A 711 24.43 6.41 -27.19
C ALA A 711 25.53 7.33 -27.72
N ARG A 712 25.23 8.00 -28.82
CA ARG A 712 26.09 9.01 -29.42
C ARG A 712 25.59 10.40 -29.04
N GLU A 713 26.51 11.34 -28.81
CA GLU A 713 26.24 12.77 -28.59
C GLU A 713 25.37 13.15 -27.37
N SER A 714 24.81 12.18 -26.64
CA SER A 714 24.04 12.39 -25.41
C SER A 714 24.19 11.21 -24.45
N MET A 715 23.85 11.41 -23.17
CA MET A 715 23.85 10.34 -22.18
C MET A 715 22.99 9.16 -22.61
N ALA A 716 23.49 7.95 -22.40
CA ALA A 716 22.82 6.73 -22.82
C ALA A 716 21.80 6.29 -21.76
N PHE A 717 20.54 6.54 -22.04
CA PHE A 717 19.41 6.03 -21.29
C PHE A 717 18.74 4.90 -22.06
N ARG A 718 17.92 4.10 -21.37
CA ARG A 718 17.18 3.00 -22.01
C ARG A 718 16.40 3.45 -23.26
N LYS A 719 15.83 4.66 -23.22
CA LYS A 719 14.96 5.20 -24.28
C LYS A 719 15.70 5.73 -25.52
N ASN A 720 16.96 6.12 -25.41
CA ASN A 720 17.74 6.71 -26.51
C ASN A 720 19.02 5.94 -26.85
N ALA A 721 19.29 4.83 -26.15
CA ALA A 721 20.45 3.98 -26.42
C ALA A 721 20.37 3.39 -27.84
N THR A 722 21.43 3.60 -28.63
CA THR A 722 21.59 2.98 -29.94
C THR A 722 22.02 1.52 -29.83
N HIS A 723 22.68 1.13 -28.72
CA HIS A 723 23.04 -0.25 -28.42
C HIS A 723 22.83 -0.53 -26.93
N MET A 724 22.43 -1.77 -26.61
CA MET A 724 22.21 -2.20 -25.23
C MET A 724 22.58 -3.67 -25.00
N ALA A 725 22.98 -3.98 -23.78
CA ALA A 725 23.13 -5.34 -23.25
C ALA A 725 22.47 -5.40 -21.87
N THR A 726 21.38 -6.16 -21.76
CA THR A 726 20.51 -6.23 -20.58
C THR A 726 20.36 -7.68 -20.08
N GLY A 727 19.74 -7.90 -18.92
CA GLY A 727 19.50 -9.23 -18.33
C GLY A 727 20.41 -9.57 -17.14
N ARG A 728 20.34 -10.80 -16.64
CA ARG A 728 20.91 -11.23 -15.33
C ARG A 728 22.35 -11.76 -15.34
N GLN A 729 23.06 -11.66 -16.46
CA GLN A 729 24.42 -12.20 -16.58
C GLN A 729 25.46 -11.35 -15.84
N ASP A 730 26.45 -11.96 -15.19
CA ASP A 730 27.49 -11.23 -14.47
C ASP A 730 28.36 -10.37 -15.39
N THR A 731 28.48 -10.77 -16.66
CA THR A 731 29.20 -10.01 -17.70
C THR A 731 28.23 -9.53 -18.77
N LYS A 732 28.32 -8.25 -19.12
CA LYS A 732 27.65 -7.63 -20.27
C LYS A 732 28.69 -7.12 -21.25
N GLN A 733 28.43 -7.32 -22.54
CA GLN A 733 29.36 -6.90 -23.56
C GLN A 733 28.62 -6.34 -24.77
N ILE A 734 29.08 -5.20 -25.28
CA ILE A 734 28.64 -4.63 -26.55
C ILE A 734 29.85 -4.48 -27.45
N THR A 735 29.89 -5.27 -28.51
CA THR A 735 30.96 -5.23 -29.52
C THR A 735 30.40 -4.72 -30.85
N ARG A 736 30.80 -3.52 -31.28
CA ARG A 736 30.25 -2.84 -32.47
C ARG A 736 31.32 -2.07 -33.25
N LYS A 737 31.07 -1.85 -34.54
CA LYS A 737 31.81 -0.87 -35.37
C LYS A 737 31.18 0.50 -35.09
N LEU A 738 31.85 1.32 -34.29
CA LEU A 738 31.36 2.64 -33.90
C LEU A 738 31.99 3.71 -34.80
N THR A 739 31.22 4.75 -35.12
CA THR A 739 31.73 5.91 -35.84
C THR A 739 32.71 6.70 -34.96
N PRO A 740 33.76 7.33 -35.52
CA PRO A 740 34.62 8.24 -34.79
C PRO A 740 33.85 9.35 -34.07
N GLY A 741 34.36 9.79 -32.91
CA GLY A 741 33.78 10.85 -32.10
C GLY A 741 33.53 10.45 -30.64
N LEU A 742 32.84 11.33 -29.92
CA LEU A 742 32.47 11.14 -28.52
C LEU A 742 31.27 10.20 -28.40
N TRP A 743 31.40 9.18 -27.56
CA TRP A 743 30.35 8.25 -27.21
C TRP A 743 30.07 8.29 -25.72
N HIS A 744 28.82 7.99 -25.36
CA HIS A 744 28.40 7.83 -23.98
C HIS A 744 28.12 6.35 -23.72
N ALA A 745 28.69 5.85 -22.62
CA ALA A 745 28.34 4.56 -22.06
C ALA A 745 27.62 4.76 -20.74
N SER A 746 26.64 3.93 -20.43
CA SER A 746 25.91 4.05 -19.17
C SER A 746 25.60 2.69 -18.59
N VAL A 747 25.86 2.56 -17.29
CA VAL A 747 25.53 1.38 -16.50
C VAL A 747 24.29 1.71 -15.70
N PHE A 748 23.28 0.85 -15.77
CA PHE A 748 22.05 0.99 -15.01
C PHE A 748 21.87 -0.20 -14.09
N CYS A 749 21.59 0.07 -12.82
CA CYS A 749 21.23 -0.96 -11.87
C CYS A 749 19.71 -1.15 -11.88
N ALA A 750 19.24 -2.24 -12.50
CA ALA A 750 17.81 -2.54 -12.53
C ALA A 750 17.32 -3.28 -11.26
N LYS A 751 18.24 -3.67 -10.37
CA LYS A 751 17.93 -4.21 -9.04
C LYS A 751 17.64 -3.06 -8.08
N SER A 752 16.73 -3.29 -7.15
CA SER A 752 16.31 -2.32 -6.14
C SER A 752 15.89 -3.06 -4.88
N VAL A 753 15.88 -2.37 -3.75
CA VAL A 753 15.23 -2.85 -2.51
C VAL A 753 13.75 -2.56 -2.63
N ASP A 754 12.88 -3.45 -2.16
CA ASP A 754 11.45 -3.20 -2.17
C ASP A 754 11.05 -2.35 -0.98
N ALA A 755 10.07 -1.47 -1.17
CA ALA A 755 9.52 -0.62 -0.11
C ALA A 755 8.03 -0.90 0.08
N ILE A 756 7.68 -1.21 1.32
CA ILE A 756 6.32 -1.51 1.78
C ILE A 756 5.84 -0.45 2.74
N GLU A 757 4.55 -0.12 2.68
CA GLU A 757 3.97 0.79 3.64
C GLU A 757 3.95 0.15 5.04
N ASP A 758 4.77 0.66 5.96
CA ASP A 758 4.70 0.36 7.39
C ASP A 758 3.74 1.35 8.05
N SER A 759 2.45 1.02 7.97
CA SER A 759 1.39 1.83 8.55
C SER A 759 1.47 1.91 10.09
N VAL A 760 2.28 1.06 10.75
CA VAL A 760 2.54 1.13 12.21
C VAL A 760 3.44 2.30 12.51
N ALA A 761 4.59 2.31 11.86
CA ALA A 761 5.60 3.32 12.07
C ALA A 761 5.32 4.62 11.30
N GLY A 762 4.30 4.61 10.43
CA GLY A 762 3.87 5.76 9.66
C GLY A 762 4.83 6.07 8.52
N PHE A 763 5.53 5.08 7.97
CA PHE A 763 6.47 5.29 6.87
C PHE A 763 6.62 4.06 5.98
N TYR A 764 7.43 4.09 4.91
CA TYR A 764 7.71 2.89 4.12
C TYR A 764 8.95 2.13 4.64
N ARG A 765 8.82 0.84 4.95
CA ARG A 765 9.95 -0.02 5.32
C ARG A 765 10.58 -0.64 4.08
N THR A 766 11.90 -0.61 3.98
CA THR A 766 12.67 -1.33 2.95
C THR A 766 12.85 -2.80 3.34
N ILE A 767 12.52 -3.72 2.43
CA ILE A 767 12.60 -5.17 2.60
C ILE A 767 13.40 -5.84 1.47
N GLY A 768 13.87 -7.06 1.72
CA GLY A 768 14.76 -7.79 0.82
C GLY A 768 16.23 -7.57 1.16
N ASP A 769 17.10 -7.70 0.14
CA ASP A 769 18.55 -7.54 0.28
C ASP A 769 18.96 -6.08 0.51
N ARG A 770 19.02 -5.69 1.78
CA ARG A 770 19.32 -4.32 2.22
C ARG A 770 20.76 -3.88 1.93
N SER A 771 21.68 -4.81 1.63
CA SER A 771 23.04 -4.45 1.23
C SER A 771 23.06 -3.57 -0.03
N MET A 772 22.03 -3.70 -0.88
CA MET A 772 21.80 -2.87 -2.07
C MET A 772 21.65 -1.38 -1.78
N LEU A 773 21.27 -0.99 -0.55
CA LEU A 773 21.19 0.43 -0.17
C LEU A 773 22.58 1.09 -0.15
N GLN A 774 23.65 0.30 -0.04
CA GLN A 774 25.04 0.74 -0.13
C GLN A 774 25.63 0.63 -1.54
N GLY A 775 24.81 0.21 -2.51
CA GLY A 775 25.17 0.08 -3.92
C GLY A 775 25.98 -1.18 -4.26
N LEU A 776 25.98 -1.49 -5.55
CA LEU A 776 26.69 -2.62 -6.14
C LEU A 776 28.05 -2.19 -6.70
N SER A 777 29.06 -3.03 -6.49
CA SER A 777 30.36 -2.88 -7.13
C SER A 777 30.39 -3.49 -8.52
N TYR A 778 31.06 -2.84 -9.46
CA TYR A 778 31.27 -3.37 -10.81
C TYR A 778 32.55 -2.81 -11.44
N SER A 779 32.95 -3.36 -12.58
CA SER A 779 33.98 -2.79 -13.44
C SER A 779 33.48 -2.54 -14.85
N ILE A 780 34.03 -1.52 -15.50
CA ILE A 780 33.75 -1.19 -16.89
C ILE A 780 35.06 -0.93 -17.63
N GLU A 781 35.14 -1.43 -18.86
CA GLU A 781 36.31 -1.27 -19.73
C GLU A 781 35.87 -1.06 -21.18
N VAL A 782 36.59 -0.19 -21.89
CA VAL A 782 36.46 -0.02 -23.34
C VAL A 782 37.70 -0.61 -24.00
N ARG A 783 37.54 -1.74 -24.70
CA ARG A 783 38.60 -2.42 -25.44
C ARG A 783 38.51 -2.14 -26.92
N GLN A 784 39.68 -2.16 -27.55
CA GLN A 784 39.80 -2.18 -28.99
C GLN A 784 40.38 -3.51 -29.48
N GLY A 785 39.74 -4.15 -30.46
CA GLY A 785 40.22 -5.40 -31.04
C GLY A 785 39.91 -5.59 -32.52
N ARG A 786 40.67 -6.48 -33.18
CA ARG A 786 40.29 -7.06 -34.47
C ARG A 786 39.26 -8.16 -34.19
N GLY A 787 38.07 -8.07 -34.78
CA GLY A 787 37.07 -9.13 -34.65
C GLY A 787 37.63 -10.45 -35.18
N LYS A 788 37.45 -11.55 -34.43
CA LYS A 788 37.51 -12.89 -35.01
C LYS A 788 36.24 -13.16 -35.81
#